data_AF-A0AAD6IS60-F1
#
_entry.id   AF-A0AAD6IS60-F1
#
_cell.length_a   1.000
_cell.length_b   1.000
_cell.length_c   1.000
_cell.angle_alpha   90.00
_cell.angle_beta   90.00
_cell.angle_gamma   90.00
#
_symmetry.space_group_name_H-M   'P 1'
#
loop_
_entity.id
_entity.type
_entity.pdbx_description
1 polymer ?
#
loop_
_entity_poly.entity_id
_entity_poly.type
_entity_poly.pdbx_seq_one_letter_code
_entity_poly.pdbx_strand_id
1 'polypeptide(L)'
;MWMRHNPLHWLLVAGSLLSSSCRAVFSDEAFHTDFQVQLFGTPLDPSSTFFHQAAAGKAGSLLYTLSNRLIIGAINPKDGAQVWRQQLGEGTVSETEPLSKTAFLRRSKDGRVVSVLGKAIALWDAANGRAVWEYSSELEAADVITLQTENQLLVAFKGGEVKAFQLDSGKVLWENTIGKGHDIASNFNFFDDQLYLTLNSPATGQLKTVAISPITGAQLEEFNPGVFSKLDEHVLTPQLLPVTSYRDSEYLKFNFLGTKNVKSVSIDSEIHGYRLHAATKDIVFVEFWSHSPDTPTSWADLFSIKDGSVTKTLDLPYENDISVFSLSDSGSGLFVTRVNRVEIRVYDTESNTPVKVFVLPKMLPENPLHAVAEVAKRRDGEIAVRVAITLADGNVILVRNDAVIWTRQEALASAVAAEIVDVHEAEDSLEKTLHAEEVSNVVTAYVKRVTRHIEELKYLPAWIAGFQHSILGILGVGDKSAAEAAAVAKDPFGLRKFVVFVTRFGWVTAIDTANHGEVAWTISLFKPQLFEKDVKGIHHFGKGVIVVVLASGDVFQIDAITGRPIKKSSMAILPSASVTTVESVTTDNRWIIAIPTKEGAKGWYWPDKNSRELEAALSHTTVSRKCEGGAGICGYSAKPDVIGRLILTQTWSFRLPAAQKIVSITNRPAHDPIASIGKVLGDRSVMYKYINPHVVLLISSVESTSTIYLYLLDSVSGAVLHTSTQTDVDTSRPIVATMAENWYVYSYYSRSTAKGTHIVVTDFFASANKNDPGRLAQSEISSYDQPRSTSPYGLSQAFVFPHPIAALAATTTRQGITTRALLLSVPKLGSLLSINKRVLDPRRPVGREPTNEEKEEGLFKYEPFLGVDHQRGSLSHARELMGIRSVSTAPSLLESTSIVVAWGVDIFGTRTSPSEAFDVLGRGFNKLTLILSVVAVGFGTMFLRPMVRKKQINQRWTQ
;
A
#
# COMPACT_ATOMS: atom_id res chain seq x y z
N MET A 1 -42.07 -46.65 29.14
CA MET A 1 -41.87 -45.41 29.91
C MET A 1 -40.94 -44.52 29.09
N TRP A 2 -41.54 -43.51 28.47
CA TRP A 2 -40.95 -42.33 27.80
C TRP A 2 -39.45 -42.32 27.44
N MET A 3 -39.16 -42.37 26.15
CA MET A 3 -38.50 -41.27 25.41
C MET A 3 -38.85 -41.43 23.92
N ARG A 4 -39.78 -40.58 23.44
CA ARG A 4 -40.07 -40.45 22.01
C ARG A 4 -38.90 -39.70 21.38
N HIS A 5 -38.16 -40.37 20.50
CA HIS A 5 -37.18 -39.75 19.62
C HIS A 5 -37.90 -38.81 18.66
N ASN A 6 -37.72 -37.50 18.86
CA ASN A 6 -38.36 -36.48 18.05
C ASN A 6 -37.51 -36.26 16.76
N PRO A 7 -38.03 -36.56 15.56
CA PRO A 7 -37.30 -36.40 14.30
C PRO A 7 -36.89 -34.93 14.03
N LEU A 8 -37.48 -33.97 14.75
CA LEU A 8 -37.09 -32.57 14.73
C LEU A 8 -35.62 -32.34 15.16
N HIS A 9 -35.06 -33.16 16.06
CA HIS A 9 -33.66 -33.00 16.48
C HIS A 9 -32.67 -33.37 15.38
N TRP A 10 -32.95 -34.42 14.61
CA TRP A 10 -32.13 -34.78 13.46
C TRP A 10 -32.32 -33.81 12.29
N LEU A 11 -33.51 -33.23 12.12
CA LEU A 11 -33.76 -32.16 11.16
C LEU A 11 -33.09 -30.83 11.55
N LEU A 12 -32.97 -30.52 12.85
CA LEU A 12 -32.24 -29.35 13.34
C LEU A 12 -30.71 -29.55 13.27
N VAL A 13 -30.21 -30.75 13.54
CA VAL A 13 -28.78 -31.09 13.40
C VAL A 13 -28.39 -31.19 11.92
N ALA A 14 -29.19 -31.82 11.07
CA ALA A 14 -28.98 -31.86 9.62
C ALA A 14 -29.18 -30.48 8.98
N GLY A 15 -30.11 -29.66 9.50
CA GLY A 15 -30.29 -28.27 9.09
C GLY A 15 -29.13 -27.36 9.48
N SER A 16 -28.46 -27.62 10.61
CA SER A 16 -27.24 -26.89 11.01
C SER A 16 -26.00 -27.28 10.21
N LEU A 17 -25.99 -28.45 9.56
CA LEU A 17 -24.87 -28.97 8.78
C LEU A 17 -24.96 -28.67 7.27
N LEU A 18 -26.10 -28.15 6.77
CA LEU A 18 -26.34 -27.94 5.34
C LEU A 18 -26.40 -26.47 4.90
N SER A 19 -26.05 -25.51 5.77
CA SER A 19 -25.97 -24.10 5.36
C SER A 19 -25.03 -23.27 6.24
N SER A 20 -23.74 -23.58 6.26
CA SER A 20 -22.71 -22.57 6.49
C SER A 20 -22.13 -22.17 5.14
N SER A 21 -22.84 -21.29 4.44
CA SER A 21 -22.16 -20.45 3.44
C SER A 21 -21.15 -19.61 4.22
N CYS A 22 -19.86 -19.94 4.13
CA CYS A 22 -18.78 -19.16 4.71
C CYS A 22 -19.02 -17.68 4.39
N ARG A 23 -19.27 -16.89 5.43
CA ARG A 23 -19.23 -15.44 5.33
C ARG A 23 -17.78 -15.03 5.55
N ALA A 24 -17.23 -14.23 4.65
CA ALA A 24 -15.88 -13.71 4.80
C ALA A 24 -15.75 -12.75 6.01
N VAL A 25 -16.85 -12.10 6.42
CA VAL A 25 -16.93 -11.19 7.57
C VAL A 25 -18.29 -11.35 8.26
N PHE A 26 -18.32 -11.43 9.59
CA PHE A 26 -19.57 -11.36 10.36
C PHE A 26 -19.99 -9.89 10.57
N SER A 27 -21.31 -9.61 10.55
CA SER A 27 -21.82 -8.24 10.67
C SER A 27 -21.43 -7.54 11.98
N ASP A 28 -21.16 -8.31 13.04
CA ASP A 28 -20.69 -7.85 14.35
C ASP A 28 -19.16 -7.70 14.46
N GLU A 29 -18.42 -8.07 13.41
CA GLU A 29 -16.97 -7.91 13.29
C GLU A 29 -16.57 -6.82 12.30
N ALA A 30 -17.43 -6.54 11.31
CA ALA A 30 -17.23 -5.44 10.36
C ALA A 30 -16.99 -4.11 11.08
N PHE A 31 -15.98 -3.37 10.62
CA PHE A 31 -15.51 -2.10 11.17
C PHE A 31 -14.88 -2.17 12.57
N HIS A 32 -14.84 -3.35 13.21
CA HIS A 32 -14.22 -3.54 14.53
C HIS A 32 -12.84 -4.21 14.45
N THR A 33 -12.70 -5.23 13.60
CA THR A 33 -11.45 -6.00 13.48
C THR A 33 -10.61 -5.59 12.29
N ASP A 34 -11.19 -4.82 11.38
CA ASP A 34 -10.57 -4.40 10.14
C ASP A 34 -10.39 -2.88 10.10
N PHE A 35 -9.47 -2.43 9.26
CA PHE A 35 -9.20 -1.03 9.04
C PHE A 35 -8.76 -0.77 7.62
N GLN A 36 -8.95 0.47 7.17
CA GLN A 36 -8.44 0.95 5.90
C GLN A 36 -7.84 2.34 6.10
N VAL A 37 -6.56 2.47 5.74
CA VAL A 37 -5.89 3.75 5.60
C VAL A 37 -6.09 4.18 4.15
N GLN A 38 -7.03 5.09 3.94
CA GLN A 38 -7.38 5.64 2.63
C GLN A 38 -6.40 6.76 2.26
N LEU A 39 -5.59 6.53 1.24
CA LEU A 39 -4.55 7.45 0.82
C LEU A 39 -4.78 7.94 -0.61
N PHE A 40 -4.32 9.16 -0.88
CA PHE A 40 -4.21 9.73 -2.22
C PHE A 40 -2.79 9.54 -2.76
N GLY A 41 -1.79 9.61 -1.88
CA GLY A 41 -0.40 9.83 -2.24
C GLY A 41 -0.03 11.31 -2.18
N THR A 42 1.28 11.58 -2.21
CA THR A 42 1.81 12.94 -2.09
C THR A 42 1.34 13.81 -3.26
N PRO A 43 0.88 15.04 -3.01
CA PRO A 43 0.54 16.01 -4.07
C PRO A 43 1.66 16.15 -5.10
N LEU A 44 1.29 16.20 -6.39
CA LEU A 44 2.24 16.20 -7.50
C LEU A 44 3.01 17.51 -7.61
N ASP A 45 2.34 18.65 -7.48
CA ASP A 45 2.95 19.98 -7.60
C ASP A 45 2.02 21.03 -6.94
N PRO A 46 2.48 22.28 -6.71
CA PRO A 46 1.66 23.28 -6.01
C PRO A 46 0.39 23.70 -6.78
N SER A 47 0.36 23.57 -8.10
CA SER A 47 -0.84 23.81 -8.92
C SER A 47 -1.80 22.62 -8.96
N SER A 48 -1.36 21.44 -8.52
CA SER A 48 -2.18 20.23 -8.46
C SER A 48 -3.10 20.19 -7.24
N THR A 49 -2.93 21.12 -6.30
CA THR A 49 -3.71 21.19 -5.05
C THR A 49 -4.30 22.59 -4.86
N PHE A 50 -5.57 22.68 -4.50
CA PHE A 50 -6.22 23.98 -4.24
C PHE A 50 -7.46 23.86 -3.36
N PHE A 51 -7.80 24.94 -2.66
CA PHE A 51 -9.12 25.09 -2.04
C PHE A 51 -10.14 25.53 -3.10
N HIS A 52 -11.30 24.86 -3.10
CA HIS A 52 -12.40 25.20 -4.01
C HIS A 52 -13.77 24.86 -3.40
N GLN A 53 -14.79 25.64 -3.73
CA GLN A 53 -16.15 25.41 -3.23
C GLN A 53 -16.78 24.22 -3.96
N ALA A 54 -17.44 23.33 -3.22
CA ALA A 54 -18.06 22.14 -3.80
C ALA A 54 -19.23 22.46 -4.75
N ALA A 55 -19.86 23.62 -4.60
CA ALA A 55 -20.84 24.15 -5.53
C ALA A 55 -20.88 25.68 -5.39
N ALA A 56 -21.24 26.38 -6.46
CA ALA A 56 -21.40 27.82 -6.44
C ALA A 56 -22.37 28.26 -5.31
N GLY A 57 -21.91 29.18 -4.44
CA GLY A 57 -22.73 29.76 -3.38
C GLY A 57 -22.89 28.90 -2.12
N LYS A 58 -22.33 27.67 -2.05
CA LYS A 58 -22.27 26.90 -0.79
C LYS A 58 -21.17 27.44 0.12
N ALA A 59 -21.47 27.57 1.41
CA ALA A 59 -20.48 27.92 2.41
C ALA A 59 -19.53 26.73 2.66
N GLY A 60 -18.23 26.94 2.41
CA GLY A 60 -17.17 25.98 2.72
C GLY A 60 -16.44 25.44 1.48
N SER A 61 -15.12 25.55 1.51
CA SER A 61 -14.19 24.96 0.55
C SER A 61 -13.81 23.53 0.93
N LEU A 62 -13.60 22.69 -0.08
CA LEU A 62 -12.89 21.42 0.03
C LEU A 62 -11.46 21.59 -0.50
N LEU A 63 -10.55 20.75 -0.03
CA LEU A 63 -9.18 20.69 -0.53
C LEU A 63 -9.12 19.63 -1.64
N TYR A 64 -8.91 20.06 -2.88
CA TYR A 64 -8.75 19.14 -4.01
C TYR A 64 -7.26 18.93 -4.26
N THR A 65 -6.89 17.70 -4.61
CA THR A 65 -5.51 17.36 -4.92
C THR A 65 -5.44 16.32 -6.04
N LEU A 66 -4.43 16.44 -6.89
CA LEU A 66 -3.93 15.39 -7.77
C LEU A 66 -2.56 14.94 -7.25
N SER A 67 -2.46 13.65 -6.92
CA SER A 67 -1.25 13.06 -6.33
C SER A 67 -0.29 12.46 -7.36
N ASN A 68 0.92 12.14 -6.89
CA ASN A 68 1.94 11.34 -7.58
C ASN A 68 1.52 9.88 -7.84
N ARG A 69 0.34 9.46 -7.39
CA ARG A 69 -0.28 8.16 -7.70
C ARG A 69 -1.40 8.27 -8.73
N LEU A 70 -1.53 9.43 -9.40
CA LEU A 70 -2.58 9.70 -10.38
C LEU A 70 -3.98 9.55 -9.76
N ILE A 71 -4.10 9.92 -8.49
CA ILE A 71 -5.37 9.92 -7.77
C ILE A 71 -5.79 11.35 -7.60
N ILE A 72 -7.00 11.65 -8.05
CA ILE A 72 -7.66 12.92 -7.79
C ILE A 72 -8.67 12.74 -6.67
N GLY A 73 -8.93 13.81 -5.94
CA GLY A 73 -10.18 13.93 -5.22
C GLY A 73 -10.19 15.03 -4.20
N ALA A 74 -11.15 14.93 -3.29
CA ALA A 74 -11.47 15.98 -2.34
C ALA A 74 -11.27 15.49 -0.90
N ILE A 75 -10.59 16.33 -0.12
CA ILE A 75 -10.31 16.13 1.30
C ILE A 75 -11.11 17.18 2.07
N ASN A 76 -11.78 16.75 3.14
CA ASN A 76 -12.49 17.64 4.04
C ASN A 76 -11.48 18.41 4.91
N PRO A 77 -11.41 19.75 4.83
CA PRO A 77 -10.45 20.50 5.64
C PRO A 77 -10.73 20.43 7.14
N LYS A 78 -11.91 20.01 7.58
CA LYS A 78 -12.26 19.97 9.01
C LYS A 78 -11.53 18.86 9.76
N ASP A 79 -11.43 17.67 9.17
CA ASP A 79 -10.98 16.44 9.81
C ASP A 79 -9.99 15.63 8.96
N GLY A 80 -9.72 16.08 7.73
CA GLY A 80 -8.84 15.39 6.81
C GLY A 80 -9.47 14.15 6.21
N ALA A 81 -10.77 13.90 6.41
CA ALA A 81 -11.44 12.75 5.82
C ALA A 81 -11.50 12.86 4.29
N GLN A 82 -11.39 11.72 3.61
CA GLN A 82 -11.69 11.63 2.19
C GLN A 82 -13.18 11.89 1.96
N VAL A 83 -13.50 12.82 1.06
CA VAL A 83 -14.88 13.02 0.59
C VAL A 83 -15.16 12.09 -0.59
N TRP A 84 -14.26 12.11 -1.58
CA TRP A 84 -14.28 11.23 -2.74
C TRP A 84 -12.87 11.18 -3.36
N ARG A 85 -12.58 10.12 -4.11
CA ARG A 85 -11.35 10.00 -4.91
C ARG A 85 -11.59 9.16 -6.16
N GLN A 86 -10.78 9.38 -7.19
CA GLN A 86 -10.80 8.64 -8.44
C GLN A 86 -9.38 8.36 -8.89
N GLN A 87 -9.13 7.13 -9.37
CA GLN A 87 -7.84 6.76 -9.94
C GLN A 87 -7.87 7.00 -11.45
N LEU A 88 -7.05 7.94 -11.93
CA LEU A 88 -7.00 8.31 -13.36
C LEU A 88 -6.20 7.32 -14.21
N GLY A 89 -5.27 6.58 -13.59
CA GLY A 89 -4.43 5.61 -14.29
C GLY A 89 -3.59 4.76 -13.34
N GLU A 90 -2.85 3.81 -13.91
CA GLU A 90 -1.89 2.98 -13.18
C GLU A 90 -0.47 3.55 -13.30
N GLY A 91 0.26 3.64 -12.19
CA GLY A 91 1.66 4.08 -12.20
C GLY A 91 2.07 4.87 -10.96
N THR A 92 3.27 5.47 -11.03
CA THR A 92 3.76 6.47 -10.07
C THR A 92 4.45 7.55 -10.87
N VAL A 93 4.10 8.80 -10.64
CA VAL A 93 4.72 9.94 -11.33
C VAL A 93 5.61 10.69 -10.36
N SER A 94 6.92 10.68 -10.57
CA SER A 94 7.83 11.56 -9.81
C SER A 94 7.68 13.00 -10.29
N GLU A 95 7.91 14.00 -9.42
CA GLU A 95 8.00 15.41 -9.82
C GLU A 95 9.01 15.61 -10.97
N THR A 96 10.09 14.83 -10.95
CA THR A 96 11.19 14.85 -11.93
C THR A 96 10.92 14.05 -13.21
N GLU A 97 9.83 13.29 -13.29
CA GLU A 97 9.50 12.52 -14.48
C GLU A 97 8.73 13.33 -15.52
N PRO A 98 8.91 13.09 -16.82
CA PRO A 98 8.16 13.78 -17.89
C PRO A 98 6.64 13.71 -17.71
N LEU A 99 6.14 12.66 -17.05
CA LEU A 99 4.73 12.43 -16.74
C LEU A 99 4.14 13.51 -15.82
N SER A 100 4.93 14.19 -14.98
CA SER A 100 4.44 15.30 -14.14
C SER A 100 3.95 16.47 -14.98
N LYS A 101 4.52 16.67 -16.18
CA LYS A 101 4.07 17.68 -17.15
C LYS A 101 2.83 17.26 -17.95
N THR A 102 2.38 16.02 -17.82
CA THR A 102 1.22 15.49 -18.57
C THR A 102 -0.03 15.35 -17.73
N ALA A 103 0.08 15.47 -16.40
CA ALA A 103 -1.04 15.33 -15.49
C ALA A 103 -1.21 16.59 -14.66
N PHE A 104 -2.38 17.22 -14.71
CA PHE A 104 -2.65 18.44 -13.94
C PHE A 104 -4.14 18.61 -13.65
N LEU A 105 -4.43 19.50 -12.70
CA LEU A 105 -5.78 19.80 -12.21
C LEU A 105 -6.11 21.28 -12.46
N ARG A 106 -7.37 21.58 -12.81
CA ARG A 106 -7.90 22.94 -12.90
C ARG A 106 -9.24 23.05 -12.20
N ARG A 107 -9.44 24.16 -11.49
CA ARG A 107 -10.75 24.52 -10.90
C ARG A 107 -11.61 25.27 -11.91
N SER A 108 -12.90 25.01 -11.91
CA SER A 108 -13.91 25.84 -12.55
C SER A 108 -14.75 26.55 -11.49
N LYS A 109 -15.15 27.82 -11.68
CA LYS A 109 -15.86 28.56 -10.61
C LYS A 109 -17.30 28.08 -10.36
N ASP A 110 -17.82 27.14 -11.15
CA ASP A 110 -19.20 26.62 -11.09
C ASP A 110 -19.34 25.40 -10.16
N GLY A 111 -18.27 25.00 -9.47
CA GLY A 111 -18.25 23.81 -8.64
C GLY A 111 -17.87 22.55 -9.42
N ARG A 112 -17.05 22.69 -10.47
CA ARG A 112 -16.49 21.58 -11.24
C ARG A 112 -14.97 21.60 -11.22
N VAL A 113 -14.38 20.44 -11.45
CA VAL A 113 -12.93 20.26 -11.51
C VAL A 113 -12.57 19.54 -12.81
N VAL A 114 -11.55 20.02 -13.52
CA VAL A 114 -11.04 19.39 -14.74
C VAL A 114 -9.73 18.69 -14.40
N SER A 115 -9.64 17.40 -14.72
CA SER A 115 -8.37 16.66 -14.67
C SER A 115 -7.90 16.33 -16.08
N VAL A 116 -6.59 16.43 -16.28
CA VAL A 116 -5.93 16.01 -17.51
C VAL A 116 -4.89 14.96 -17.16
N LEU A 117 -4.82 13.90 -17.97
CA LEU A 117 -3.77 12.88 -17.92
C LEU A 117 -3.37 12.50 -19.35
N GLY A 118 -2.33 13.15 -19.87
CA GLY A 118 -1.84 12.98 -21.24
C GLY A 118 -2.93 13.29 -22.25
N LYS A 119 -3.56 12.24 -22.79
CA LYS A 119 -4.64 12.34 -23.80
C LYS A 119 -6.05 12.25 -23.21
N ALA A 120 -6.16 11.88 -21.94
CA ALA A 120 -7.44 11.75 -21.24
C ALA A 120 -7.78 13.04 -20.51
N ILE A 121 -9.03 13.47 -20.66
CA ILE A 121 -9.58 14.69 -20.05
C ILE A 121 -10.89 14.29 -19.40
N ALA A 122 -11.09 14.70 -18.16
CA ALA A 122 -12.32 14.43 -17.44
C ALA A 122 -12.79 15.66 -16.68
N LEU A 123 -14.11 15.87 -16.70
CA LEU A 123 -14.78 16.90 -15.93
C LEU A 123 -15.55 16.25 -14.78
N TRP A 124 -15.29 16.70 -13.56
CA TRP A 124 -15.82 16.12 -12.33
C TRP A 124 -16.75 17.09 -11.63
N ASP A 125 -17.84 16.57 -11.08
CA ASP A 125 -18.61 17.28 -10.06
C ASP A 125 -17.77 17.39 -8.78
N ALA A 126 -17.50 18.62 -8.33
CA ALA A 126 -16.58 18.84 -7.24
C ALA A 126 -17.13 18.33 -5.89
N ALA A 127 -18.46 18.26 -5.73
CA ALA A 127 -19.09 17.84 -4.49
C ALA A 127 -19.03 16.32 -4.27
N ASN A 128 -19.23 15.52 -5.32
CA ASN A 128 -19.39 14.07 -5.19
C ASN A 128 -18.36 13.24 -5.99
N GLY A 129 -17.54 13.86 -6.83
CA GLY A 129 -16.51 13.16 -7.59
C GLY A 129 -17.02 12.27 -8.72
N ARG A 130 -18.27 12.45 -9.15
CA ARG A 130 -18.80 11.78 -10.34
C ARG A 130 -18.27 12.48 -11.58
N ALA A 131 -17.84 11.67 -12.56
CA ALA A 131 -17.55 12.18 -13.89
C ALA A 131 -18.84 12.75 -14.49
N VAL A 132 -18.81 14.02 -14.90
CA VAL A 132 -19.84 14.63 -15.73
C VAL A 132 -19.71 14.05 -17.15
N TRP A 133 -18.47 14.03 -17.65
CA TRP A 133 -18.08 13.37 -18.90
C TRP A 133 -16.56 13.15 -18.92
N GLU A 134 -16.15 12.22 -19.77
CA GLU A 134 -14.74 11.90 -20.04
C GLU A 134 -14.50 11.96 -21.55
N TYR A 135 -13.31 12.39 -21.96
CA TYR A 135 -12.89 12.50 -23.34
C TYR A 135 -11.47 11.97 -23.50
N SER A 136 -11.24 11.14 -24.52
CA SER A 136 -9.91 10.64 -24.87
C SER A 136 -9.57 11.13 -26.28
N SER A 137 -8.44 11.84 -26.39
CA SER A 137 -7.94 12.40 -27.65
C SER A 137 -6.86 11.52 -28.28
N GLU A 138 -6.57 11.74 -29.56
CA GLU A 138 -5.38 11.17 -30.20
C GLU A 138 -4.10 11.94 -29.82
N LEU A 139 -4.25 13.22 -29.47
CA LEU A 139 -3.17 14.13 -29.09
C LEU A 139 -3.16 14.38 -27.58
N GLU A 140 -1.98 14.66 -27.02
CA GLU A 140 -1.87 15.07 -25.63
C GLU A 140 -2.42 16.48 -25.43
N ALA A 141 -3.17 16.68 -24.35
CA ALA A 141 -3.60 18.01 -23.93
C ALA A 141 -2.40 18.79 -23.37
N ALA A 142 -2.30 20.05 -23.79
CA ALA A 142 -1.28 21.00 -23.34
C ALA A 142 -1.79 21.81 -22.14
N ASP A 143 -2.99 22.39 -22.26
CA ASP A 143 -3.63 23.17 -21.20
C ASP A 143 -5.15 23.21 -21.41
N VAL A 144 -5.87 23.56 -20.34
CA VAL A 144 -7.34 23.68 -20.37
C VAL A 144 -7.79 24.92 -19.62
N ILE A 145 -8.89 25.52 -20.07
CA ILE A 145 -9.51 26.68 -19.43
C ILE A 145 -11.03 26.60 -19.52
N THR A 146 -11.72 26.90 -18.43
CA THR A 146 -13.19 26.95 -18.41
C THR A 146 -13.68 28.39 -18.58
N LEU A 147 -14.54 28.60 -19.55
CA LEU A 147 -15.20 29.86 -19.87
C LEU A 147 -16.67 29.77 -19.47
N GLN A 148 -17.00 30.39 -18.35
CA GLN A 148 -18.28 30.15 -17.68
C GLN A 148 -19.44 30.89 -18.32
N THR A 149 -19.20 32.12 -18.76
CA THR A 149 -20.17 32.96 -19.45
C THR A 149 -20.69 32.28 -20.71
N GLU A 150 -19.83 31.52 -21.38
CA GLU A 150 -20.10 30.78 -22.61
C GLU A 150 -20.50 29.32 -22.34
N ASN A 151 -20.40 28.84 -21.10
CA ASN A 151 -20.62 27.45 -20.68
C ASN A 151 -19.72 26.43 -21.43
N GLN A 152 -18.43 26.76 -21.61
CA GLN A 152 -17.48 25.97 -22.39
C GLN A 152 -16.21 25.60 -21.62
N LEU A 153 -15.64 24.43 -21.92
CA LEU A 153 -14.27 24.05 -21.59
C LEU A 153 -13.46 24.03 -22.89
N LEU A 154 -12.42 24.87 -22.94
CA LEU A 154 -11.47 24.89 -24.04
C LEU A 154 -10.27 24.03 -23.71
N VAL A 155 -9.84 23.23 -24.68
CA VAL A 155 -8.70 22.33 -24.58
C VAL A 155 -7.76 22.60 -25.74
N ALA A 156 -6.50 22.91 -25.42
CA ALA A 156 -5.42 22.98 -26.40
C ALA A 156 -4.66 21.66 -26.40
N PHE A 157 -4.36 21.15 -27.58
CA PHE A 157 -3.58 19.93 -27.77
C PHE A 157 -2.18 20.25 -28.30
N LYS A 158 -1.19 19.42 -27.96
CA LYS A 158 0.22 19.58 -28.38
C LYS A 158 0.47 19.52 -29.89
N GLY A 159 -0.56 19.31 -30.72
CA GLY A 159 -0.50 19.43 -32.19
C GLY A 159 -1.06 20.75 -32.75
N GLY A 160 -1.35 21.74 -31.90
CA GLY A 160 -1.90 23.04 -32.30
C GLY A 160 -3.43 23.05 -32.48
N GLU A 161 -4.06 21.90 -32.32
CA GLU A 161 -5.51 21.77 -32.32
C GLU A 161 -6.13 22.33 -31.02
N VAL A 162 -7.24 23.04 -31.15
CA VAL A 162 -8.04 23.55 -30.05
C VAL A 162 -9.49 23.10 -30.23
N LYS A 163 -10.06 22.50 -29.18
CA LYS A 163 -11.48 22.12 -29.14
C LYS A 163 -12.20 22.84 -28.02
N ALA A 164 -13.45 23.20 -28.27
CA ALA A 164 -14.39 23.62 -27.25
C ALA A 164 -15.40 22.53 -26.95
N PHE A 165 -15.61 22.27 -25.66
CA PHE A 165 -16.58 21.32 -25.16
C PHE A 165 -17.65 22.05 -24.36
N GLN A 166 -18.91 21.67 -24.54
CA GLN A 166 -19.97 22.13 -23.65
C GLN A 166 -19.75 21.52 -22.25
N LEU A 167 -19.73 22.34 -21.20
CA LEU A 167 -19.43 21.86 -19.85
C LEU A 167 -20.42 20.80 -19.35
N ASP A 168 -21.71 20.92 -19.68
CA ASP A 168 -22.74 20.00 -19.17
C ASP A 168 -22.73 18.62 -19.84
N SER A 169 -22.38 18.54 -21.13
CA SER A 169 -22.60 17.34 -21.94
C SER A 169 -21.32 16.72 -22.51
N GLY A 170 -20.21 17.47 -22.52
CA GLY A 170 -18.98 17.06 -23.20
C GLY A 170 -19.11 17.06 -24.73
N LYS A 171 -20.19 17.61 -25.29
CA LYS A 171 -20.34 17.76 -26.75
C LYS A 171 -19.34 18.76 -27.27
N VAL A 172 -18.60 18.39 -28.33
CA VAL A 172 -17.73 19.31 -29.06
C VAL A 172 -18.59 20.38 -29.74
N LEU A 173 -18.32 21.64 -29.41
CA LEU A 173 -19.00 22.81 -29.98
C LEU A 173 -18.31 23.28 -31.25
N TRP A 174 -16.98 23.33 -31.23
CA TRP A 174 -16.13 23.66 -32.38
C TRP A 174 -14.73 23.09 -32.17
N GLU A 175 -14.00 22.97 -33.28
CA GLU A 175 -12.63 22.48 -33.36
C GLU A 175 -11.89 23.26 -34.43
N ASN A 176 -10.71 23.80 -34.11
CA ASN A 176 -9.87 24.51 -35.06
C ASN A 176 -8.40 24.20 -34.82
N THR A 177 -7.60 24.19 -35.88
CA THR A 177 -6.13 24.17 -35.79
C THR A 177 -5.62 25.59 -35.77
N ILE A 178 -4.83 25.94 -34.75
CA ILE A 178 -4.31 27.29 -34.54
C ILE A 178 -2.83 27.33 -34.90
N GLY A 179 -2.42 28.38 -35.63
CA GLY A 179 -1.05 28.53 -36.14
C GLY A 179 -0.78 27.66 -37.38
N LYS A 180 0.48 27.27 -37.57
CA LYS A 180 0.87 26.34 -38.63
C LYS A 180 0.79 24.95 -37.99
N GLY A 181 0.07 23.99 -38.57
CA GLY A 181 -0.27 22.68 -37.96
C GLY A 181 0.88 21.75 -37.51
N HIS A 182 2.11 22.27 -37.41
CA HIS A 182 3.29 21.67 -36.79
C HIS A 182 3.70 22.37 -35.47
N ASP A 183 3.05 23.47 -35.08
CA ASP A 183 3.34 24.23 -33.87
C ASP A 183 2.72 23.54 -32.64
N ILE A 184 3.43 23.54 -31.51
CA ILE A 184 3.04 22.84 -30.28
C ILE A 184 2.39 23.82 -29.31
N ALA A 185 1.14 23.59 -28.92
CA ALA A 185 0.48 24.40 -27.89
C ALA A 185 1.12 24.24 -26.50
N SER A 186 1.15 25.32 -25.73
CA SER A 186 1.67 25.32 -24.35
C SER A 186 0.62 25.70 -23.30
N ASN A 187 0.04 26.90 -23.35
CA ASN A 187 -0.83 27.43 -22.31
C ASN A 187 -1.90 28.38 -22.86
N PHE A 188 -3.01 28.47 -22.15
CA PHE A 188 -4.04 29.47 -22.38
C PHE A 188 -3.89 30.67 -21.44
N ASN A 189 -4.18 31.86 -21.96
CA ASN A 189 -4.42 33.06 -21.17
C ASN A 189 -5.73 33.70 -21.63
N PHE A 190 -6.64 34.00 -20.70
CA PHE A 190 -7.87 34.72 -20.97
C PHE A 190 -7.77 36.11 -20.33
N PHE A 191 -7.63 37.12 -21.18
CA PHE A 191 -7.39 38.50 -20.76
C PHE A 191 -8.18 39.45 -21.65
N ASP A 192 -8.84 40.42 -21.03
CA ASP A 192 -9.67 41.43 -21.71
C ASP A 192 -10.66 40.85 -22.74
N ASP A 193 -11.36 39.79 -22.34
CA ASP A 193 -12.32 39.01 -23.16
C ASP A 193 -11.73 38.37 -24.44
N GLN A 194 -10.40 38.36 -24.56
CA GLN A 194 -9.67 37.64 -25.59
C GLN A 194 -8.97 36.40 -25.01
N LEU A 195 -8.99 35.33 -25.79
CA LEU A 195 -8.23 34.12 -25.49
C LEU A 195 -6.93 34.13 -26.27
N TYR A 196 -5.82 34.04 -25.58
CA TYR A 196 -4.50 33.88 -26.16
C TYR A 196 -4.03 32.44 -25.96
N LEU A 197 -3.52 31.84 -27.04
CA LEU A 197 -2.82 30.57 -27.02
C LEU A 197 -1.35 30.81 -27.35
N THR A 198 -0.47 30.35 -26.47
CA THR A 198 0.96 30.30 -26.76
C THR A 198 1.30 29.01 -27.49
N LEU A 199 2.05 29.15 -28.59
CA LEU A 199 2.51 28.07 -29.44
C LEU A 199 4.05 28.09 -29.48
N ASN A 200 4.68 26.92 -29.44
CA ASN A 200 6.11 26.74 -29.64
C ASN A 200 6.35 26.13 -31.02
N SER A 201 7.12 26.81 -31.88
CA SER A 201 7.51 26.33 -33.20
C SER A 201 8.75 25.44 -33.11
N PRO A 202 8.67 24.11 -33.28
CA PRO A 202 9.82 23.21 -33.07
C PRO A 202 10.97 23.48 -34.05
N ALA A 203 10.65 23.93 -35.26
CA ALA A 203 11.62 24.20 -36.32
C ALA A 203 12.51 25.43 -36.03
N THR A 204 11.96 26.43 -35.35
CA THR A 204 12.64 27.70 -35.07
C THR A 204 12.98 27.89 -33.58
N GLY A 205 12.37 27.11 -32.68
CA GLY A 205 12.44 27.30 -31.23
C GLY A 205 11.77 28.58 -30.75
N GLN A 206 10.98 29.26 -31.60
CA GLN A 206 10.34 30.53 -31.28
C GLN A 206 8.97 30.30 -30.64
N LEU A 207 8.69 31.08 -29.60
CA LEU A 207 7.34 31.23 -29.05
C LEU A 207 6.52 32.18 -29.93
N LYS A 208 5.28 31.79 -30.21
CA LYS A 208 4.26 32.60 -30.88
C LYS A 208 3.05 32.70 -29.97
N THR A 209 2.32 33.80 -30.06
CA THR A 209 1.04 33.95 -29.35
C THR A 209 -0.03 34.25 -30.37
N VAL A 210 -1.12 33.50 -30.31
CA VAL A 210 -2.25 33.66 -31.21
C VAL A 210 -3.48 34.04 -30.40
N ALA A 211 -4.13 35.14 -30.76
CA ALA A 211 -5.45 35.48 -30.25
C ALA A 211 -6.51 34.65 -30.99
N ILE A 212 -7.40 34.02 -30.23
CA ILE A 212 -8.45 33.12 -30.68
C ILE A 212 -9.79 33.64 -30.19
N SER A 213 -10.82 33.58 -31.03
CA SER A 213 -12.20 33.84 -30.62
C SER A 213 -12.68 32.73 -29.66
N PRO A 214 -13.10 33.06 -28.43
CA PRO A 214 -13.58 32.05 -27.48
C PRO A 214 -14.84 31.30 -27.93
N ILE A 215 -15.67 31.93 -28.76
CA ILE A 215 -16.99 31.41 -29.18
C ILE A 215 -16.88 30.55 -30.44
N THR A 216 -16.03 30.95 -31.39
CA THR A 216 -15.94 30.30 -32.72
C THR A 216 -14.64 29.52 -32.92
N GLY A 217 -13.64 29.76 -32.08
CA GLY A 217 -12.28 29.24 -32.23
C GLY A 217 -11.51 29.82 -33.41
N ALA A 218 -12.05 30.85 -34.09
CA ALA A 218 -11.36 31.48 -35.20
C ALA A 218 -10.09 32.20 -34.72
N GLN A 219 -8.97 31.98 -35.42
CA GLN A 219 -7.74 32.74 -35.22
C GLN A 219 -7.98 34.19 -35.63
N LEU A 220 -7.79 35.11 -34.68
CA LEU A 220 -8.02 36.55 -34.87
C LEU A 220 -6.73 37.25 -35.29
N GLU A 221 -5.70 37.14 -34.46
CA GLU A 221 -4.42 37.83 -34.67
C GLU A 221 -3.27 36.93 -34.26
N GLU A 222 -2.21 36.90 -35.06
CA GLU A 222 -0.97 36.21 -34.74
C GLU A 222 0.09 37.23 -34.36
N PHE A 223 0.58 37.10 -33.14
CA PHE A 223 1.69 37.88 -32.65
C PHE A 223 2.94 37.01 -32.71
N ASN A 224 3.94 37.51 -33.43
CA ASN A 224 5.30 36.97 -33.41
C ASN A 224 6.12 37.81 -32.44
N PRO A 225 6.19 37.44 -31.16
CA PRO A 225 7.08 38.13 -30.23
C PRO A 225 8.51 37.89 -30.73
N GLY A 226 9.32 38.96 -30.74
CA GLY A 226 10.61 38.99 -31.45
C GLY A 226 11.50 37.79 -31.12
N VAL A 227 12.14 37.22 -32.15
CA VAL A 227 13.04 36.05 -32.13
C VAL A 227 13.63 35.72 -30.75
N PHE A 228 12.96 34.83 -30.01
CA PHE A 228 13.53 34.26 -28.78
C PHE A 228 14.59 33.23 -29.16
N SER A 229 15.72 33.26 -28.46
CA SER A 229 16.80 32.33 -28.71
C SER A 229 16.45 30.97 -28.10
N LYS A 230 16.96 29.89 -28.69
CA LYS A 230 16.77 28.51 -28.21
C LYS A 230 17.33 28.24 -26.80
N LEU A 231 18.05 29.22 -26.21
CA LEU A 231 18.74 29.11 -24.93
C LEU A 231 17.92 29.63 -23.73
N ASP A 232 16.80 30.32 -23.95
CA ASP A 232 16.03 30.92 -22.85
C ASP A 232 14.97 29.94 -22.30
N GLU A 233 15.14 29.46 -21.06
CA GLU A 233 14.08 28.71 -20.36
C GLU A 233 12.95 29.66 -19.96
N HIS A 234 11.89 29.70 -20.77
CA HIS A 234 10.72 30.54 -20.55
C HIS A 234 9.77 29.97 -19.49
N VAL A 235 9.35 30.82 -18.56
CA VAL A 235 8.27 30.54 -17.61
C VAL A 235 7.04 31.32 -18.07
N LEU A 236 5.88 30.65 -18.12
CA LEU A 236 4.61 31.20 -18.61
C LEU A 236 3.65 31.41 -17.45
N THR A 237 2.91 32.52 -17.45
CA THR A 237 1.85 32.72 -16.46
C THR A 237 0.61 31.87 -16.77
N PRO A 238 0.01 31.22 -15.76
CA PRO A 238 -1.24 30.51 -15.95
C PRO A 238 -2.44 31.48 -16.06
N GLN A 239 -3.25 31.30 -17.10
CA GLN A 239 -4.66 31.72 -17.29
C GLN A 239 -5.05 33.21 -17.19
N LEU A 240 -4.60 33.98 -16.19
CA LEU A 240 -5.17 35.31 -15.88
C LEU A 240 -4.44 36.51 -16.50
N LEU A 241 -3.17 36.33 -16.86
CA LEU A 241 -2.35 37.37 -17.47
C LEU A 241 -1.52 36.75 -18.60
N PRO A 242 -1.41 37.37 -19.79
CA PRO A 242 -0.62 36.84 -20.89
C PRO A 242 0.83 37.36 -20.79
N VAL A 243 1.61 36.83 -19.83
CA VAL A 243 3.00 37.22 -19.60
C VAL A 243 3.92 36.00 -19.65
N THR A 244 5.04 36.13 -20.34
CA THR A 244 6.15 35.19 -20.21
C THR A 244 7.34 35.89 -19.60
N SER A 245 8.09 35.18 -18.79
CA SER A 245 9.34 35.66 -18.25
C SER A 245 10.49 34.75 -18.64
N TYR A 246 11.66 35.33 -18.79
CA TYR A 246 12.91 34.60 -18.94
C TYR A 246 14.02 35.33 -18.22
N ARG A 247 15.05 34.59 -17.83
CA ARG A 247 16.14 35.08 -17.00
C ARG A 247 17.42 35.18 -17.81
N ASP A 248 18.11 36.30 -17.64
CA ASP A 248 19.50 36.52 -18.04
C ASP A 248 20.40 36.50 -16.78
N SER A 249 21.73 36.67 -16.92
CA SER A 249 22.65 36.66 -15.78
C SER A 249 22.37 37.74 -14.71
N GLU A 250 21.76 38.86 -15.10
CA GLU A 250 21.51 40.03 -14.23
C GLU A 250 20.05 40.48 -14.14
N TYR A 251 19.18 40.02 -15.06
CA TYR A 251 17.82 40.55 -15.21
C TYR A 251 16.79 39.44 -15.37
N LEU A 252 15.64 39.62 -14.72
CA LEU A 252 14.39 38.93 -15.06
C LEU A 252 13.63 39.78 -16.07
N LYS A 253 13.43 39.25 -17.27
CA LYS A 253 12.77 39.94 -18.38
C LYS A 253 11.34 39.45 -18.50
N PHE A 254 10.38 40.36 -18.35
CA PHE A 254 8.96 40.13 -18.59
C PHE A 254 8.58 40.56 -19.99
N ASN A 255 7.94 39.69 -20.74
CA ASN A 255 7.36 39.96 -22.05
C ASN A 255 5.85 39.80 -21.97
N PHE A 256 5.14 40.85 -22.42
CA PHE A 256 3.69 40.80 -22.57
C PHE A 256 3.35 40.11 -23.88
N LEU A 257 2.84 38.88 -23.78
CA LEU A 257 2.46 38.05 -24.91
C LEU A 257 1.44 38.83 -25.76
N GLY A 258 1.69 38.91 -27.06
CA GLY A 258 0.95 39.80 -27.96
C GLY A 258 1.64 41.11 -28.31
N THR A 259 2.76 41.44 -27.65
CA THR A 259 3.50 42.69 -27.89
C THR A 259 5.00 42.46 -28.12
N LYS A 260 5.70 43.48 -28.62
CA LYS A 260 7.18 43.51 -28.64
C LYS A 260 7.78 44.08 -27.34
N ASN A 261 6.95 44.37 -26.35
CA ASN A 261 7.38 45.04 -25.13
C ASN A 261 8.02 44.04 -24.17
N VAL A 262 9.33 44.18 -23.98
CA VAL A 262 10.09 43.49 -22.94
C VAL A 262 10.50 44.50 -21.88
N LYS A 263 10.28 44.15 -20.62
CA LYS A 263 10.71 44.94 -19.45
C LYS A 263 11.64 44.11 -18.60
N SER A 264 12.79 44.67 -18.26
CA SER A 264 13.80 44.02 -17.43
C SER A 264 13.70 44.52 -16.01
N VAL A 265 13.73 43.61 -15.05
CA VAL A 265 13.87 43.89 -13.62
C VAL A 265 15.22 43.31 -13.17
N SER A 266 16.01 44.09 -12.46
CA SER A 266 17.28 43.63 -11.88
C SER A 266 17.01 42.56 -10.84
N ILE A 267 17.74 41.46 -10.90
CA ILE A 267 17.62 40.35 -9.95
C ILE A 267 18.98 39.98 -9.37
N ASP A 268 18.99 39.29 -8.24
CA ASP A 268 20.23 38.81 -7.63
C ASP A 268 20.89 37.71 -8.49
N SER A 269 22.22 37.78 -8.59
CA SER A 269 23.07 36.77 -9.20
C SER A 269 22.91 35.37 -8.57
N GLU A 270 22.52 35.29 -7.29
CA GLU A 270 22.44 34.04 -6.53
C GLU A 270 21.16 33.20 -6.78
N ILE A 271 20.23 33.71 -7.60
CA ILE A 271 19.00 32.99 -7.96
C ILE A 271 19.34 31.73 -8.77
N HIS A 272 18.87 30.58 -8.28
CA HIS A 272 18.96 29.30 -9.00
C HIS A 272 17.71 29.02 -9.84
N GLY A 273 16.53 29.40 -9.35
CA GLY A 273 15.28 29.21 -10.06
C GLY A 273 14.20 30.15 -9.55
N TYR A 274 13.13 30.26 -10.32
CA TYR A 274 11.97 31.07 -9.98
C TYR A 274 10.68 30.49 -10.56
N ARG A 275 9.54 30.86 -10.00
CA ARG A 275 8.20 30.49 -10.47
C ARG A 275 7.33 31.72 -10.60
N LEU A 276 6.50 31.76 -11.63
CA LEU A 276 5.56 32.86 -11.89
C LEU A 276 4.11 32.43 -11.62
N HIS A 277 3.37 33.28 -10.93
CA HIS A 277 1.93 33.15 -10.73
C HIS A 277 1.24 34.47 -11.15
N ALA A 278 0.21 34.39 -11.99
CA ALA A 278 -0.66 35.54 -12.23
C ALA A 278 -1.72 35.59 -11.13
N ALA A 279 -1.67 36.61 -10.29
CA ALA A 279 -2.59 36.75 -9.16
C ALA A 279 -3.89 37.47 -9.56
N THR A 280 -3.77 38.50 -10.40
CA THR A 280 -4.89 39.27 -10.98
C THR A 280 -4.58 39.62 -12.45
N LYS A 281 -5.45 40.44 -13.06
CA LYS A 281 -5.23 41.00 -14.41
C LYS A 281 -4.07 42.00 -14.49
N ASP A 282 -3.48 42.37 -13.37
CA ASP A 282 -2.43 43.40 -13.28
C ASP A 282 -1.32 43.03 -12.30
N ILE A 283 -1.38 41.88 -11.63
CA ILE A 283 -0.40 41.48 -10.62
C ILE A 283 0.23 40.13 -10.97
N VAL A 284 1.56 40.13 -10.98
CA VAL A 284 2.39 38.93 -11.09
C VAL A 284 3.15 38.73 -9.79
N PHE A 285 3.07 37.52 -9.27
CA PHE A 285 3.85 37.07 -8.12
C PHE A 285 4.97 36.16 -8.58
N VAL A 286 6.16 36.43 -8.08
CA VAL A 286 7.37 35.69 -8.43
C VAL A 286 7.98 35.11 -7.18
N GLU A 287 8.03 33.79 -7.11
CA GLU A 287 8.74 33.05 -6.06
C GLU A 287 10.16 32.79 -6.54
N PHE A 288 11.15 33.06 -5.70
CA PHE A 288 12.57 32.83 -5.96
C PHE A 288 13.15 31.84 -4.96
N TRP A 289 14.13 31.05 -5.41
CA TRP A 289 14.91 30.18 -4.52
C TRP A 289 16.38 30.06 -4.95
N SER A 290 17.24 29.87 -3.97
CA SER A 290 18.67 29.57 -4.15
C SER A 290 19.01 28.20 -3.58
N HIS A 291 19.73 27.38 -4.36
CA HIS A 291 20.20 26.04 -3.96
C HIS A 291 21.64 26.07 -3.43
N SER A 292 22.00 27.07 -2.63
CA SER A 292 23.29 27.03 -1.94
C SER A 292 23.32 25.83 -0.96
N PRO A 293 24.31 24.93 -1.04
CA PRO A 293 24.42 23.77 -0.16
C PRO A 293 24.46 24.11 1.33
N ASP A 294 24.93 25.30 1.67
CA ASP A 294 25.16 25.73 3.05
C ASP A 294 23.98 26.53 3.65
N THR A 295 23.17 27.20 2.82
CA THR A 295 21.99 27.98 3.25
C THR A 295 20.93 28.04 2.13
N PRO A 296 19.94 27.13 2.09
CA PRO A 296 18.83 27.25 1.16
C PRO A 296 17.97 28.47 1.54
N THR A 297 17.78 29.38 0.59
CA THR A 297 17.00 30.61 0.79
C THR A 297 15.85 30.71 -0.20
N SER A 298 14.78 31.37 0.23
CA SER A 298 13.59 31.63 -0.57
C SER A 298 13.00 32.98 -0.22
N TRP A 299 12.53 33.69 -1.23
CA TRP A 299 11.85 34.97 -1.09
C TRP A 299 10.85 35.11 -2.25
N ALA A 300 10.01 36.14 -2.19
CA ALA A 300 9.06 36.37 -3.25
C ALA A 300 8.74 37.84 -3.43
N ASP A 301 8.49 38.23 -4.67
CA ASP A 301 8.19 39.60 -5.05
C ASP A 301 6.85 39.67 -5.77
N LEU A 302 6.16 40.79 -5.59
CA LEU A 302 4.93 41.10 -6.30
C LEU A 302 5.19 42.27 -7.24
N PHE A 303 4.81 42.11 -8.50
CA PHE A 303 4.96 43.10 -9.55
C PHE A 303 3.59 43.51 -10.07
N SER A 304 3.30 44.81 -10.01
CA SER A 304 2.16 45.42 -10.69
C SER A 304 2.54 45.77 -12.12
N ILE A 305 1.67 45.38 -13.02
CA ILE A 305 1.73 45.58 -14.46
C ILE A 305 0.56 46.48 -14.85
N LYS A 306 0.85 47.75 -15.11
CA LYS A 306 -0.13 48.73 -15.59
C LYS A 306 0.45 49.50 -16.77
N ASP A 307 -0.31 49.61 -17.85
CA ASP A 307 0.06 50.34 -19.07
C ASP A 307 1.44 49.95 -19.64
N GLY A 308 1.81 48.67 -19.52
CA GLY A 308 3.11 48.15 -19.99
C GLY A 308 4.30 48.54 -19.11
N SER A 309 4.09 49.20 -17.98
CA SER A 309 5.09 49.42 -16.93
C SER A 309 5.06 48.27 -15.91
N VAL A 310 6.23 47.73 -15.58
CA VAL A 310 6.41 46.73 -14.52
C VAL A 310 6.98 47.45 -13.31
N THR A 311 6.23 47.43 -12.20
CA THR A 311 6.63 48.08 -10.95
C THR A 311 6.59 47.06 -9.82
N LYS A 312 7.66 46.96 -9.03
CA LYS A 312 7.66 46.11 -7.83
C LYS A 312 6.79 46.78 -6.77
N THR A 313 5.73 46.11 -6.34
CA THR A 313 4.77 46.62 -5.35
C THR A 313 5.01 46.05 -3.95
N LEU A 314 5.48 44.81 -3.86
CA LEU A 314 5.79 44.15 -2.59
C LEU A 314 7.15 43.47 -2.71
N ASP A 315 7.99 43.71 -1.70
CA ASP A 315 9.33 43.14 -1.56
C ASP A 315 9.34 42.31 -0.27
N LEU A 316 9.27 40.97 -0.40
CA LEU A 316 9.35 40.11 0.78
C LEU A 316 10.82 39.74 1.04
N PRO A 317 11.32 39.99 2.25
CA PRO A 317 12.75 39.91 2.52
C PRO A 317 13.31 38.49 2.43
N TYR A 318 14.60 38.43 2.13
CA TYR A 318 15.44 37.24 2.25
C TYR A 318 15.38 36.69 3.68
N GLU A 319 15.16 35.38 3.80
CA GLU A 319 15.35 34.67 5.06
C GLU A 319 16.26 33.48 4.83
N ASN A 320 17.14 33.23 5.81
CA ASN A 320 18.02 32.07 5.86
C ASN A 320 17.25 30.81 6.30
N ASP A 321 16.08 30.60 5.71
CA ASP A 321 15.21 29.44 5.96
C ASP A 321 14.40 29.09 4.70
N ILE A 322 14.02 27.81 4.60
CA ILE A 322 13.16 27.33 3.51
C ILE A 322 11.73 27.77 3.81
N SER A 323 11.24 28.68 2.98
CA SER A 323 9.86 29.15 3.00
C SER A 323 9.17 28.77 1.69
N VAL A 324 7.91 28.41 1.81
CA VAL A 324 7.01 28.22 0.67
C VAL A 324 5.93 29.27 0.71
N PHE A 325 5.43 29.65 -0.45
CA PHE A 325 4.45 30.73 -0.58
C PHE A 325 3.15 30.21 -1.16
N SER A 326 2.07 30.93 -0.86
CA SER A 326 0.76 30.68 -1.43
C SER A 326 -0.01 31.98 -1.60
N LEU A 327 -0.63 32.15 -2.77
CA LEU A 327 -1.53 33.25 -3.05
C LEU A 327 -2.97 32.85 -2.80
N SER A 328 -3.73 33.73 -2.14
CA SER A 328 -5.16 33.53 -1.92
C SER A 328 -5.94 34.82 -2.17
N ASP A 329 -6.97 34.72 -2.99
CA ASP A 329 -7.97 35.77 -3.18
C ASP A 329 -9.18 35.46 -2.29
N SER A 330 -9.41 36.32 -1.30
CA SER A 330 -10.49 36.20 -0.33
C SER A 330 -11.78 36.90 -0.77
N GLY A 331 -11.77 37.58 -1.91
CA GLY A 331 -12.80 38.56 -2.32
C GLY A 331 -12.77 39.88 -1.55
N SER A 332 -12.09 39.93 -0.40
CA SER A 332 -11.87 41.14 0.42
C SER A 332 -10.48 41.75 0.27
N GLY A 333 -9.63 41.10 -0.52
CA GLY A 333 -8.21 41.42 -0.69
C GLY A 333 -7.43 40.19 -1.14
N LEU A 334 -6.28 40.46 -1.77
CA LEU A 334 -5.30 39.46 -2.18
C LEU A 334 -4.25 39.31 -1.07
N PHE A 335 -4.00 38.08 -0.65
CA PHE A 335 -3.07 37.79 0.44
C PHE A 335 -1.97 36.83 -0.01
N VAL A 336 -0.74 37.10 0.42
CA VAL A 336 0.41 36.20 0.29
C VAL A 336 0.65 35.54 1.63
N THR A 337 0.63 34.20 1.66
CA THR A 337 0.95 33.43 2.84
C THR A 337 2.33 32.83 2.69
N ARG A 338 3.27 33.18 3.58
CA ARG A 338 4.60 32.59 3.70
C ARG A 338 4.58 31.56 4.83
N VAL A 339 5.11 30.38 4.56
CA VAL A 339 5.11 29.25 5.50
C VAL A 339 6.53 28.72 5.63
N ASN A 340 7.04 28.63 6.85
CA ASN A 340 8.27 27.89 7.17
C ASN A 340 7.96 26.84 8.25
N ARG A 341 9.00 26.24 8.86
CA ARG A 341 8.80 25.20 9.87
C ARG A 341 8.28 25.70 11.21
N VAL A 342 8.35 27.00 11.48
CA VAL A 342 8.10 27.57 12.82
C VAL A 342 6.85 28.45 12.82
N GLU A 343 6.53 29.11 11.71
CA GLU A 343 5.43 30.07 11.66
C GLU A 343 4.83 30.22 10.26
N ILE A 344 3.62 30.80 10.27
CA ILE A 344 2.85 31.17 9.08
C ILE A 344 2.66 32.69 9.13
N ARG A 345 3.16 33.40 8.12
CA ARG A 345 3.01 34.85 7.98
C ARG A 345 2.05 35.16 6.84
N VAL A 346 1.10 36.05 7.09
CA VAL A 346 0.14 36.52 6.09
C VAL A 346 0.42 37.99 5.80
N TYR A 347 0.71 38.27 4.53
CA TYR A 347 0.93 39.61 3.99
C TYR A 347 -0.29 40.02 3.17
N ASP A 348 -0.70 41.27 3.35
CA ASP A 348 -1.60 41.94 2.40
C ASP A 348 -0.72 42.47 1.26
N THR A 349 -1.18 42.35 0.02
CA THR A 349 -0.42 42.82 -1.14
C THR A 349 -0.11 44.32 -1.12
N GLU A 350 -0.77 45.08 -0.26
CA GLU A 350 -0.53 46.52 -0.05
C GLU A 350 0.53 46.82 1.04
N SER A 351 1.04 45.82 1.77
CA SER A 351 1.95 46.03 2.91
C SER A 351 3.17 45.10 2.91
N ASN A 352 4.36 45.69 3.10
CA ASN A 352 5.62 44.95 3.24
C ASN A 352 5.79 44.25 4.60
N THR A 353 4.91 44.54 5.57
CA THR A 353 4.91 43.87 6.88
C THR A 353 3.78 42.84 6.95
N PRO A 354 4.00 41.71 7.65
CA PRO A 354 2.95 40.71 7.80
C PRO A 354 1.81 41.31 8.63
N VAL A 355 0.59 41.25 8.08
CA VAL A 355 -0.62 41.69 8.81
C VAL A 355 -0.91 40.74 9.96
N LYS A 356 -0.52 39.47 9.83
CA LYS A 356 -0.63 38.49 10.90
C LYS A 356 0.51 37.48 10.84
N VAL A 357 1.00 37.10 12.02
CA VAL A 357 1.98 36.02 12.21
C VAL A 357 1.37 35.00 13.16
N PHE A 358 1.38 33.73 12.75
CA PHE A 358 0.94 32.59 13.54
C PHE A 358 2.15 31.71 13.84
N VAL A 359 2.63 31.75 15.08
CA VAL A 359 3.74 30.90 15.53
C VAL A 359 3.20 29.52 15.88
N LEU A 360 3.78 28.49 15.30
CA LEU A 360 3.37 27.11 15.53
C LEU A 360 3.84 26.67 16.93
N PRO A 361 2.97 26.06 17.76
CA PRO A 361 3.35 25.55 19.08
C PRO A 361 4.46 24.50 19.04
N LYS A 362 4.56 23.78 17.92
CA LYS A 362 5.61 22.80 17.63
C LYS A 362 6.11 23.03 16.22
N MET A 363 7.42 22.96 16.05
CA MET A 363 8.05 22.99 14.73
C MET A 363 7.48 21.86 13.85
N LEU A 364 7.26 22.16 12.57
CA LEU A 364 6.86 21.15 11.58
C LEU A 364 7.89 20.02 11.54
N PRO A 365 7.46 18.76 11.35
CA PRO A 365 8.35 17.61 11.42
C PRO A 365 9.42 17.66 10.32
N GLU A 366 9.08 18.19 9.15
CA GLU A 366 9.99 18.37 8.02
C GLU A 366 9.82 19.72 7.32
N ASN A 367 10.74 20.03 6.41
CA ASN A 367 10.66 21.24 5.59
C ASN A 367 9.40 21.22 4.71
N PRO A 368 8.67 22.35 4.58
CA PRO A 368 7.57 22.45 3.64
C PRO A 368 8.11 22.46 2.20
N LEU A 369 7.48 21.68 1.31
CA LEU A 369 7.76 21.66 -0.13
C LEU A 369 6.82 22.59 -0.90
N HIS A 370 5.52 22.49 -0.62
CA HIS A 370 4.47 23.28 -1.27
C HIS A 370 3.39 23.65 -0.25
N ALA A 371 2.78 24.83 -0.39
CA ALA A 371 1.67 25.24 0.45
C ALA A 371 0.52 25.83 -0.37
N VAL A 372 -0.70 25.55 0.07
CA VAL A 372 -1.93 26.15 -0.45
C VAL A 372 -2.65 26.77 0.72
N ALA A 373 -2.93 28.06 0.65
CA ALA A 373 -3.61 28.81 1.70
C ALA A 373 -4.98 29.32 1.24
N GLU A 374 -5.92 29.37 2.19
CA GLU A 374 -7.15 30.13 2.09
C GLU A 374 -7.19 31.11 3.26
N VAL A 375 -7.14 32.40 2.95
CA VAL A 375 -7.20 33.49 3.92
C VAL A 375 -8.61 34.07 3.92
N ALA A 376 -9.16 34.29 5.11
CA ALA A 376 -10.45 34.93 5.30
C ALA A 376 -10.31 36.11 6.27
N LYS A 377 -10.79 37.28 5.85
CA LYS A 377 -10.91 38.47 6.70
C LYS A 377 -12.30 38.48 7.34
N ARG A 378 -12.36 38.37 8.66
CA ARG A 378 -13.61 38.46 9.43
C ARG A 378 -14.12 39.90 9.48
N ARG A 379 -15.39 40.07 9.86
CA ARG A 379 -16.06 41.38 9.93
C ARG A 379 -15.44 42.33 10.96
N ASP A 380 -14.80 41.78 11.98
CA ASP A 380 -14.02 42.51 13.01
C ASP A 380 -12.62 42.92 12.53
N GLY A 381 -12.26 42.58 11.29
CA GLY A 381 -10.93 42.82 10.72
C GLY A 381 -9.90 41.74 11.06
N GLU A 382 -10.27 40.72 11.85
CA GLU A 382 -9.36 39.64 12.20
C GLU A 382 -9.11 38.73 10.99
N ILE A 383 -7.84 38.40 10.75
CA ILE A 383 -7.43 37.49 9.68
C ILE A 383 -7.38 36.07 10.24
N ALA A 384 -8.06 35.15 9.56
CA ALA A 384 -7.94 33.71 9.77
C ALA A 384 -7.34 33.06 8.52
N VAL A 385 -6.48 32.06 8.72
CA VAL A 385 -5.84 31.34 7.62
C VAL A 385 -5.98 29.84 7.81
N ARG A 386 -6.22 29.12 6.72
CA ARG A 386 -6.07 27.67 6.65
C ARG A 386 -5.05 27.36 5.57
N VAL A 387 -4.05 26.55 5.90
CA VAL A 387 -2.96 26.18 5.01
C VAL A 387 -2.82 24.68 4.94
N ALA A 388 -2.92 24.12 3.74
CA ALA A 388 -2.52 22.76 3.46
C ALA A 388 -1.05 22.78 3.04
N ILE A 389 -0.20 22.05 3.75
CA ILE A 389 1.25 22.05 3.57
C ILE A 389 1.66 20.63 3.20
N THR A 390 2.34 20.49 2.06
CA THR A 390 3.03 19.25 1.67
C THR A 390 4.45 19.30 2.20
N LEU A 391 4.86 18.30 2.95
CA LEU A 391 6.16 18.23 3.61
C LEU A 391 7.16 17.39 2.80
N ALA A 392 8.46 17.56 3.10
CA ALA A 392 9.55 16.84 2.42
C ALA A 392 9.56 15.32 2.66
N ASP A 393 8.91 14.84 3.72
CA ASP A 393 8.66 13.42 3.97
C ASP A 393 7.53 12.83 3.10
N GLY A 394 6.84 13.66 2.32
CA GLY A 394 5.73 13.31 1.45
C GLY A 394 4.35 13.33 2.13
N ASN A 395 4.28 13.71 3.40
CA ASN A 395 3.03 13.82 4.14
C ASN A 395 2.36 15.19 3.94
N VAL A 396 1.06 15.24 4.21
CA VAL A 396 0.26 16.47 4.08
C VAL A 396 -0.32 16.83 5.44
N ILE A 397 -0.12 18.08 5.85
CA ILE A 397 -0.69 18.62 7.08
C ILE A 397 -1.64 19.77 6.75
N LEU A 398 -2.68 19.93 7.56
CA LEU A 398 -3.49 21.14 7.52
C LEU A 398 -3.35 21.91 8.82
N VAL A 399 -2.89 23.15 8.69
CA VAL A 399 -2.80 24.10 9.78
C VAL A 399 -3.94 25.10 9.65
N ARG A 400 -4.61 25.40 10.76
CA ARG A 400 -5.54 26.53 10.86
C ARG A 400 -4.99 27.49 11.88
N ASN A 401 -4.65 28.70 11.43
CA ASN A 401 -3.93 29.69 12.21
C ASN A 401 -2.59 29.12 12.70
N ASP A 402 -2.49 28.79 14.00
CA ASP A 402 -1.33 28.24 14.69
C ASP A 402 -1.45 26.73 15.00
N ALA A 403 -2.65 26.15 14.84
CA ALA A 403 -2.92 24.77 15.24
C ALA A 403 -2.93 23.81 14.05
N VAL A 404 -2.17 22.72 14.14
CA VAL A 404 -2.29 21.58 13.24
C VAL A 404 -3.63 20.89 13.52
N ILE A 405 -4.52 20.87 12.53
CA ILE A 405 -5.85 20.26 12.64
C ILE A 405 -5.78 18.76 12.38
N TRP A 406 -5.03 18.36 11.35
CA TRP A 406 -4.80 16.97 11.01
C TRP A 406 -3.49 16.79 10.25
N THR A 407 -2.98 15.56 10.27
CA THR A 407 -1.83 15.08 9.50
C THR A 407 -2.26 13.84 8.73
N ARG A 408 -2.09 13.86 7.42
CA ARG A 408 -2.33 12.71 6.53
C ARG A 408 -1.01 12.09 6.10
N GLN A 409 -0.90 10.79 6.32
CA GLN A 409 0.31 9.99 6.10
C GLN A 409 0.44 9.55 4.64
N GLU A 410 0.36 10.51 3.72
CA GLU A 410 0.31 10.25 2.27
C GLU A 410 1.58 9.59 1.72
N ALA A 411 2.70 9.67 2.45
CA ALA A 411 3.94 8.98 2.13
C ALA A 411 3.79 7.44 2.08
N LEU A 412 2.83 6.87 2.84
CA LEU A 412 2.59 5.43 2.90
C LEU A 412 2.05 4.85 1.59
N ALA A 413 1.35 5.65 0.76
CA ALA A 413 0.95 5.23 -0.59
C ALA A 413 2.18 5.02 -1.51
N SER A 414 3.35 5.50 -1.06
CA SER A 414 4.66 5.27 -1.66
C SER A 414 5.53 4.30 -0.88
N ALA A 415 4.94 3.36 -0.17
CA ALA A 415 5.64 2.21 0.37
C ALA A 415 6.34 1.41 -0.75
N VAL A 416 7.58 1.01 -0.47
CA VAL A 416 8.48 0.31 -1.37
C VAL A 416 8.71 -1.13 -0.89
N ALA A 417 8.78 -1.31 0.42
CA ALA A 417 8.88 -2.60 1.07
C ALA A 417 8.08 -2.57 2.38
N ALA A 418 7.59 -3.74 2.79
CA ALA A 418 6.84 -3.91 4.02
C ALA A 418 7.20 -5.23 4.69
N GLU A 419 7.20 -5.27 6.01
CA GLU A 419 7.37 -6.48 6.82
C GLU A 419 6.40 -6.49 7.99
N ILE A 420 5.81 -7.65 8.29
CA ILE A 420 4.94 -7.83 9.46
C ILE A 420 5.78 -8.35 10.63
N VAL A 421 5.70 -7.68 11.77
CA VAL A 421 6.43 -8.03 12.99
C VAL A 421 5.46 -8.45 14.09
N ASP A 422 5.78 -9.57 14.73
CA ASP A 422 5.05 -10.06 15.88
C ASP A 422 5.54 -9.40 17.18
N VAL A 423 4.60 -8.91 17.99
CA VAL A 423 4.86 -8.31 19.30
C VAL A 423 5.17 -9.39 20.35
N HIS A 424 4.64 -10.60 20.19
CA HIS A 424 4.61 -11.64 21.23
C HIS A 424 5.85 -12.53 21.28
N GLU A 425 6.86 -12.31 20.44
CA GLU A 425 8.15 -13.00 20.59
C GLU A 425 8.86 -12.67 21.93
N ALA A 426 8.37 -11.68 22.69
CA ALA A 426 8.83 -11.41 24.06
C ALA A 426 8.26 -12.39 25.11
N GLU A 427 7.09 -13.00 24.88
CA GLU A 427 6.46 -13.98 25.79
C GLU A 427 7.07 -15.40 25.68
N ASP A 428 7.91 -15.59 24.66
CA ASP A 428 8.77 -16.75 24.40
C ASP A 428 9.68 -17.12 25.60
N SER A 429 9.82 -16.23 26.59
CA SER A 429 10.48 -16.53 27.86
C SER A 429 9.79 -17.63 28.67
N LEU A 430 8.44 -17.71 28.67
CA LEU A 430 7.72 -18.77 29.38
C LEU A 430 7.91 -20.11 28.67
N GLU A 431 7.73 -20.16 27.34
CA GLU A 431 7.98 -21.37 26.54
C GLU A 431 9.43 -21.87 26.74
N LYS A 432 10.41 -20.96 26.73
CA LYS A 432 11.82 -21.29 27.05
C LYS A 432 12.01 -21.82 28.46
N THR A 433 11.35 -21.25 29.47
CA THR A 433 11.41 -21.79 30.85
C THR A 433 10.79 -23.16 30.96
N LEU A 434 9.69 -23.42 30.25
CA LEU A 434 9.01 -24.72 30.22
C LEU A 434 9.86 -25.79 29.50
N HIS A 435 10.48 -25.45 28.36
CA HIS A 435 11.43 -26.34 27.70
C HIS A 435 12.67 -26.60 28.57
N ALA A 436 13.17 -25.58 29.28
CA ALA A 436 14.26 -25.75 30.24
C ALA A 436 13.86 -26.61 31.47
N GLU A 437 12.58 -26.66 31.84
CA GLU A 437 12.04 -27.62 32.82
C GLU A 437 12.04 -29.04 32.24
N GLU A 438 11.57 -29.21 31.00
CA GLU A 438 11.44 -30.50 30.31
C GLU A 438 12.78 -31.24 30.13
N VAL A 439 13.85 -30.50 29.83
CA VAL A 439 15.21 -31.04 29.64
C VAL A 439 15.96 -31.25 30.98
N SER A 440 15.40 -30.78 32.09
CA SER A 440 16.05 -30.88 33.42
C SER A 440 15.62 -32.12 34.21
N ASN A 441 16.40 -32.50 35.22
CA ASN A 441 16.04 -33.59 36.14
C ASN A 441 14.72 -33.25 36.88
N VAL A 442 13.88 -34.25 37.14
CA VAL A 442 12.58 -34.18 37.83
C VAL A 442 12.61 -33.29 39.08
N VAL A 443 13.64 -33.41 39.93
CA VAL A 443 13.73 -32.61 41.17
C VAL A 443 13.98 -31.13 40.86
N THR A 444 14.91 -30.85 39.93
CA THR A 444 15.21 -29.47 39.53
C THR A 444 14.03 -28.81 38.82
N ALA A 445 13.32 -29.56 37.97
CA ALA A 445 12.10 -29.10 37.32
C ALA A 445 11.01 -28.76 38.35
N TYR A 446 10.82 -29.63 39.35
CA TYR A 446 9.83 -29.42 40.40
C TYR A 446 10.13 -28.20 41.26
N VAL A 447 11.39 -28.03 41.70
CA VAL A 447 11.80 -26.85 42.48
C VAL A 447 11.62 -25.57 41.66
N LYS A 448 12.06 -25.55 40.40
CA LYS A 448 11.84 -24.39 39.51
C LYS A 448 10.36 -24.06 39.35
N ARG A 449 9.50 -25.08 39.17
CA ARG A 449 8.05 -24.91 39.02
C ARG A 449 7.41 -24.32 40.27
N VAL A 450 7.75 -24.83 41.46
CA VAL A 450 7.19 -24.32 42.73
C VAL A 450 7.66 -22.89 42.97
N THR A 451 8.94 -22.59 42.73
CA THR A 451 9.46 -21.22 42.84
C THR A 451 8.74 -20.27 41.88
N ARG A 452 8.56 -20.67 40.62
CA ARG A 452 7.79 -19.90 39.62
C ARG A 452 6.35 -19.65 40.08
N HIS A 453 5.63 -20.67 40.55
CA HIS A 453 4.26 -20.51 41.05
C HIS A 453 4.18 -19.57 42.27
N ILE A 454 5.16 -19.63 43.18
CA ILE A 454 5.25 -18.71 44.32
C ILE A 454 5.52 -17.27 43.85
N GLU A 455 6.33 -17.10 42.80
CA GLU A 455 6.57 -15.79 42.20
C GLU A 455 5.31 -15.25 41.49
N GLU A 456 4.58 -16.11 40.77
CA GLU A 456 3.33 -15.75 40.08
C GLU A 456 2.20 -15.40 41.06
N LEU A 457 2.19 -15.99 42.27
CA LEU A 457 1.25 -15.66 43.34
C LEU A 457 1.27 -14.17 43.73
N LYS A 458 2.36 -13.44 43.46
CA LYS A 458 2.43 -11.98 43.66
C LYS A 458 1.41 -11.21 42.81
N TYR A 459 0.99 -11.78 41.67
CA TYR A 459 0.00 -11.17 40.77
C TYR A 459 -1.45 -11.55 41.15
N LEU A 460 -1.66 -12.49 42.07
CA LEU A 460 -2.99 -12.97 42.47
C LEU A 460 -3.91 -11.84 43.00
N PRO A 461 -3.46 -10.89 43.85
CA PRO A 461 -4.33 -9.82 44.32
C PRO A 461 -4.87 -8.95 43.17
N ALA A 462 -4.02 -8.61 42.20
CA ALA A 462 -4.41 -7.85 41.03
C ALA A 462 -5.36 -8.65 40.12
N TRP A 463 -5.15 -9.96 39.98
CA TRP A 463 -6.06 -10.84 39.25
C TRP A 463 -7.44 -10.92 39.89
N ILE A 464 -7.53 -11.08 41.22
CA ILE A 464 -8.82 -11.12 41.94
C ILE A 464 -9.57 -9.80 41.78
N ALA A 465 -8.88 -8.66 41.87
CA ALA A 465 -9.48 -7.36 41.61
C ALA A 465 -10.04 -7.26 40.18
N GLY A 466 -9.28 -7.72 39.17
CA GLY A 466 -9.72 -7.77 37.78
C GLY A 466 -10.89 -8.74 37.51
N PHE A 467 -10.98 -9.83 38.27
CA PHE A 467 -12.05 -10.81 38.17
C PHE A 467 -13.42 -10.22 38.54
N GLN A 468 -13.48 -9.35 39.56
CA GLN A 468 -14.70 -8.64 39.93
C GLN A 468 -15.23 -7.77 38.78
N HIS A 469 -14.33 -7.04 38.10
CA HIS A 469 -14.68 -6.25 36.90
C HIS A 469 -15.13 -7.12 35.73
N SER A 470 -14.53 -8.31 35.55
CA SER A 470 -14.91 -9.26 34.50
C SER A 470 -16.33 -9.79 34.68
N ILE A 471 -16.74 -10.11 35.91
CA ILE A 471 -18.12 -10.53 36.24
C ILE A 471 -19.11 -9.39 35.97
N LEU A 472 -18.80 -8.16 36.41
CA LEU A 472 -19.64 -6.99 36.17
C LEU A 472 -19.80 -6.68 34.67
N GLY A 473 -18.74 -6.89 33.88
CA GLY A 473 -18.78 -6.79 32.42
C GLY A 473 -19.72 -7.81 31.77
N ILE A 474 -19.77 -9.05 32.27
CA ILE A 474 -20.71 -10.09 31.76
C ILE A 474 -22.17 -9.71 32.04
N LEU A 475 -22.44 -9.01 33.15
CA LEU A 475 -23.77 -8.51 33.51
C LEU A 475 -24.15 -7.21 32.77
N GLY A 476 -23.25 -6.65 31.95
CA GLY A 476 -23.48 -5.41 31.21
C GLY A 476 -23.41 -4.14 32.05
N VAL A 477 -22.87 -4.21 33.27
CA VAL A 477 -22.81 -3.11 34.25
C VAL A 477 -21.42 -2.43 34.27
N GLY A 478 -20.45 -2.94 33.50
CA GLY A 478 -19.08 -2.41 33.43
C GLY A 478 -18.84 -1.35 32.36
N ASP A 479 -17.84 -0.49 32.58
CA ASP A 479 -17.39 0.52 31.63
C ASP A 479 -16.73 -0.14 30.41
N LYS A 480 -17.37 -0.06 29.24
CA LYS A 480 -16.94 -0.71 28.00
C LYS A 480 -15.61 -0.15 27.49
N SER A 481 -15.33 1.12 27.74
CA SER A 481 -14.15 1.83 27.23
C SER A 481 -12.84 1.36 27.89
N ALA A 482 -12.87 1.13 29.21
CA ALA A 482 -11.71 0.62 29.95
C ALA A 482 -11.38 -0.84 29.59
N ALA A 483 -12.39 -1.65 29.25
CA ALA A 483 -12.21 -3.04 28.84
C ALA A 483 -11.56 -3.17 27.46
N GLU A 484 -11.91 -2.30 26.50
CA GLU A 484 -11.29 -2.27 25.17
C GLU A 484 -9.83 -1.81 25.21
N ALA A 485 -9.54 -0.73 25.96
CA ALA A 485 -8.17 -0.26 26.15
C ALA A 485 -7.28 -1.29 26.87
N ALA A 486 -7.82 -2.00 27.86
CA ALA A 486 -7.10 -3.08 28.55
C ALA A 486 -6.90 -4.33 27.67
N ALA A 487 -7.81 -4.62 26.73
CA ALA A 487 -7.69 -5.73 25.79
C ALA A 487 -6.60 -5.48 24.73
N VAL A 488 -6.48 -4.24 24.23
CA VAL A 488 -5.37 -3.83 23.32
C VAL A 488 -4.01 -3.94 24.01
N ALA A 489 -3.95 -3.71 25.32
CA ALA A 489 -2.72 -3.79 26.11
C ALA A 489 -2.31 -5.22 26.50
N LYS A 490 -3.24 -6.18 26.54
CA LYS A 490 -2.98 -7.56 27.02
C LYS A 490 -2.93 -8.64 25.93
N ASP A 491 -3.21 -8.30 24.67
CA ASP A 491 -3.34 -9.16 23.47
C ASP A 491 -2.98 -10.66 23.64
N PRO A 492 -3.79 -11.46 24.36
CA PRO A 492 -3.41 -12.83 24.73
C PRO A 492 -3.44 -13.79 23.54
N PHE A 493 -3.95 -13.34 22.41
CA PHE A 493 -4.16 -14.12 21.20
C PHE A 493 -3.17 -13.74 20.08
N GLY A 494 -2.26 -12.81 20.34
CA GLY A 494 -1.26 -12.35 19.37
C GLY A 494 -1.88 -11.81 18.09
N LEU A 495 -2.95 -11.03 18.21
CA LEU A 495 -3.69 -10.42 17.10
C LEU A 495 -3.12 -9.06 16.70
N ARG A 496 -2.39 -8.41 17.59
CA ARG A 496 -1.68 -7.15 17.40
C ARG A 496 -0.32 -7.43 16.77
N LYS A 497 -0.10 -6.86 15.60
CA LYS A 497 1.15 -6.89 14.85
C LYS A 497 1.53 -5.46 14.49
N PHE A 498 2.82 -5.22 14.30
CA PHE A 498 3.28 -3.99 13.64
C PHE A 498 3.59 -4.29 12.18
N VAL A 499 3.10 -3.45 11.29
CA VAL A 499 3.48 -3.51 9.88
C VAL A 499 4.40 -2.35 9.61
N VAL A 500 5.65 -2.67 9.26
CA VAL A 500 6.71 -1.69 9.07
C VAL A 500 6.91 -1.47 7.58
N PHE A 501 6.75 -0.22 7.14
CA PHE A 501 6.92 0.21 5.76
C PHE A 501 8.17 1.04 5.59
N VAL A 502 8.87 0.86 4.47
CA VAL A 502 9.88 1.80 3.98
C VAL A 502 9.28 2.58 2.80
N THR A 503 9.26 3.91 2.90
CA THR A 503 8.69 4.80 1.88
C THR A 503 9.76 5.30 0.91
N ARG A 504 9.32 5.74 -0.28
CA ARG A 504 10.21 6.37 -1.27
C ARG A 504 10.91 7.64 -0.80
N PHE A 505 10.41 8.26 0.26
CA PHE A 505 10.99 9.48 0.85
C PHE A 505 12.12 9.18 1.85
N GLY A 506 12.50 7.90 2.01
CA GLY A 506 13.55 7.50 2.94
C GLY A 506 13.11 7.39 4.39
N TRP A 507 11.82 7.19 4.63
CA TRP A 507 11.27 7.03 5.97
C TRP A 507 10.86 5.59 6.23
N VAL A 508 11.07 5.15 7.46
CA VAL A 508 10.52 3.90 7.99
C VAL A 508 9.36 4.25 8.91
N THR A 509 8.19 3.72 8.62
CA THR A 509 6.96 4.00 9.38
C THR A 509 6.30 2.69 9.77
N ALA A 510 5.94 2.55 11.05
CA ALA A 510 5.18 1.40 11.52
C ALA A 510 3.73 1.79 11.81
N ILE A 511 2.80 0.93 11.38
CA ILE A 511 1.39 1.01 11.77
C ILE A 511 1.02 -0.15 12.69
N ASP A 512 0.05 0.08 13.55
CA ASP A 512 -0.47 -0.90 14.51
C ASP A 512 -1.76 -1.55 13.98
N THR A 513 -1.76 -2.88 13.80
CA THR A 513 -2.94 -3.60 13.31
C THR A 513 -4.09 -3.67 14.32
N ALA A 514 -3.83 -3.51 15.61
CA ALA A 514 -4.87 -3.52 16.64
C ALA A 514 -5.50 -2.15 16.85
N ASN A 515 -4.77 -1.07 16.58
CA ASN A 515 -5.26 0.30 16.70
C ASN A 515 -5.66 0.88 15.32
N HIS A 516 -6.49 0.14 14.59
CA HIS A 516 -7.06 0.54 13.30
C HIS A 516 -6.07 1.12 12.26
N GLY A 517 -4.82 0.67 12.25
CA GLY A 517 -3.80 1.12 11.30
C GLY A 517 -3.21 2.50 11.61
N GLU A 518 -3.35 2.99 12.84
CA GLU A 518 -2.68 4.22 13.27
C GLU A 518 -1.15 4.07 13.21
N VAL A 519 -0.47 5.16 12.87
CA VAL A 519 1.00 5.23 12.87
C VAL A 519 1.50 5.20 14.31
N ALA A 520 2.28 4.18 14.63
CA ALA A 520 2.90 4.02 15.94
C ALA A 520 4.17 4.87 16.07
N TRP A 521 5.00 4.89 15.03
CA TRP A 521 6.22 5.68 14.96
C TRP A 521 6.72 5.84 13.52
N THR A 522 7.56 6.85 13.31
CA THR A 522 8.19 7.17 12.04
C THR A 522 9.63 7.62 12.28
N ILE A 523 10.59 7.10 11.50
CA ILE A 523 12.00 7.47 11.57
C ILE A 523 12.60 7.70 10.17
N SER A 524 13.56 8.62 10.08
CA SER A 524 14.27 8.91 8.82
C SER A 524 15.51 8.04 8.66
N LEU A 525 15.74 7.55 7.44
CA LEU A 525 16.98 6.91 7.02
C LEU A 525 18.03 7.93 6.54
N PHE A 526 17.68 9.23 6.55
CA PHE A 526 18.51 10.33 6.04
C PHE A 526 18.88 10.15 4.55
N LYS A 527 17.93 9.63 3.76
CA LYS A 527 18.04 9.48 2.31
C LYS A 527 16.83 10.14 1.67
N PRO A 528 16.97 11.25 0.92
CA PRO A 528 15.82 12.01 0.44
C PRO A 528 14.97 11.26 -0.59
N GLN A 529 15.54 10.29 -1.29
CA GLN A 529 14.83 9.48 -2.27
C GLN A 529 15.32 8.03 -2.24
N LEU A 530 14.40 7.09 -2.21
CA LEU A 530 14.61 5.65 -2.30
C LEU A 530 13.69 5.04 -3.36
N PHE A 531 14.25 4.19 -4.21
CA PHE A 531 13.52 3.34 -5.12
C PHE A 531 13.52 1.89 -4.61
N GLU A 532 12.69 1.04 -5.22
CA GLU A 532 12.62 -0.40 -4.89
C GLU A 532 13.95 -1.11 -5.00
N LYS A 533 14.75 -0.77 -6.00
CA LYS A 533 16.11 -1.30 -6.19
C LYS A 533 17.09 -0.93 -5.06
N ASP A 534 16.82 0.16 -4.34
CA ASP A 534 17.68 0.71 -3.30
C ASP A 534 17.45 0.05 -1.94
N VAL A 535 16.31 -0.62 -1.74
CA VAL A 535 16.03 -1.42 -0.56
C VAL A 535 16.30 -2.88 -0.91
N LYS A 536 17.29 -3.50 -0.26
CA LYS A 536 17.64 -4.92 -0.50
C LYS A 536 16.81 -5.89 0.31
N GLY A 537 16.30 -5.45 1.46
CA GLY A 537 15.41 -6.25 2.28
C GLY A 537 15.02 -5.53 3.57
N ILE A 538 13.83 -5.86 4.06
CA ILE A 538 13.41 -5.63 5.43
C ILE A 538 13.26 -7.02 6.04
N HIS A 539 13.96 -7.29 7.12
CA HIS A 539 13.97 -8.62 7.73
C HIS A 539 13.62 -8.52 9.21
N HIS A 540 12.68 -9.36 9.66
CA HIS A 540 12.46 -9.59 11.07
C HIS A 540 13.63 -10.38 11.68
N PHE A 541 14.36 -9.75 12.60
CA PHE A 541 15.56 -10.26 13.27
C PHE A 541 15.29 -10.84 14.66
N GLY A 542 14.04 -11.23 14.93
CA GLY A 542 13.61 -11.79 16.20
C GLY A 542 13.50 -10.75 17.33
N LYS A 543 12.76 -11.08 18.38
CA LYS A 543 12.57 -10.24 19.58
C LYS A 543 12.02 -8.84 19.24
N GLY A 544 11.21 -8.75 18.20
CA GLY A 544 10.65 -7.48 17.72
C GLY A 544 11.69 -6.54 17.09
N VAL A 545 12.83 -7.04 16.64
CA VAL A 545 13.85 -6.25 15.95
C VAL A 545 13.67 -6.38 14.45
N ILE A 546 13.70 -5.25 13.73
CA ILE A 546 13.73 -5.20 12.28
C ILE A 546 15.09 -4.71 11.79
N VAL A 547 15.53 -5.26 10.66
CA VAL A 547 16.74 -4.81 9.98
C VAL A 547 16.41 -4.41 8.55
N VAL A 548 16.68 -3.14 8.23
CA VAL A 548 16.56 -2.58 6.89
C VAL A 548 17.95 -2.53 6.25
N VAL A 549 18.09 -3.17 5.08
CA VAL A 549 19.35 -3.21 4.33
C VAL A 549 19.19 -2.41 3.04
N LEU A 550 20.03 -1.40 2.85
CA LEU A 550 20.04 -0.58 1.63
C LEU A 550 21.10 -1.07 0.64
N ALA A 551 20.92 -0.74 -0.65
CA ALA A 551 21.86 -1.05 -1.72
C ALA A 551 23.20 -0.31 -1.57
N SER A 552 23.22 0.79 -0.81
CA SER A 552 24.47 1.47 -0.39
C SER A 552 25.32 0.62 0.57
N GLY A 553 24.73 -0.44 1.14
CA GLY A 553 25.33 -1.21 2.21
C GLY A 553 25.03 -0.72 3.62
N ASP A 554 24.24 0.35 3.76
CA ASP A 554 23.75 0.79 5.07
C ASP A 554 22.79 -0.26 5.66
N VAL A 555 23.02 -0.63 6.91
CA VAL A 555 22.22 -1.59 7.69
C VAL A 555 21.68 -0.88 8.93
N PHE A 556 20.36 -0.75 9.00
CA PHE A 556 19.64 -0.11 10.10
C PHE A 556 18.91 -1.15 10.94
N GLN A 557 19.31 -1.29 12.20
CA GLN A 557 18.64 -2.12 13.19
C GLN A 557 17.72 -1.25 14.03
N ILE A 558 16.43 -1.56 14.02
CA ILE A 558 15.39 -0.74 14.63
C ILE A 558 14.50 -1.64 15.50
N ASP A 559 14.07 -1.14 16.65
CA ASP A 559 13.03 -1.78 17.45
C ASP A 559 11.67 -1.55 16.75
N ALA A 560 11.00 -2.63 16.36
CA ALA A 560 9.76 -2.56 15.61
C ALA A 560 8.57 -2.01 16.41
N ILE A 561 8.63 -2.08 17.75
CA ILE A 561 7.56 -1.65 18.65
C ILE A 561 7.77 -0.17 19.01
N THR A 562 9.00 0.21 19.38
CA THR A 562 9.28 1.57 19.86
C THR A 562 9.79 2.53 18.79
N GLY A 563 10.22 2.02 17.63
CA GLY A 563 10.85 2.81 16.58
C GLY A 563 12.23 3.35 16.93
N ARG A 564 12.78 2.99 18.09
CA ARG A 564 14.10 3.46 18.50
C ARG A 564 15.18 2.82 17.62
N PRO A 565 16.06 3.60 16.97
CA PRO A 565 17.18 3.04 16.25
C PRO A 565 18.14 2.40 17.26
N ILE A 566 18.36 1.10 17.14
CA ILE A 566 19.24 0.33 18.03
C ILE A 566 20.69 0.51 17.56
N LYS A 567 20.93 0.33 16.26
CA LYS A 567 22.28 0.40 15.68
C LYS A 567 22.21 0.76 14.20
N LYS A 568 23.04 1.73 13.80
CA LYS A 568 23.37 1.98 12.39
C LYS A 568 24.76 1.39 12.13
N SER A 569 24.88 0.60 11.09
CA SER A 569 26.16 0.05 10.63
C SER A 569 26.19 -0.01 9.11
N SER A 570 27.36 -0.27 8.55
CA SER A 570 27.52 -0.42 7.11
C SER A 570 28.21 -1.75 6.80
N MET A 571 27.73 -2.44 5.79
CA MET A 571 28.35 -3.62 5.20
C MET A 571 28.83 -3.22 3.81
N ALA A 572 30.08 -3.53 3.46
CA ALA A 572 30.66 -3.17 2.17
C ALA A 572 30.11 -4.05 1.03
N ILE A 573 28.82 -3.95 0.71
CA ILE A 573 28.18 -4.74 -0.34
C ILE A 573 28.21 -4.03 -1.68
N LEU A 574 28.20 -4.83 -2.75
CA LEU A 574 27.94 -4.29 -4.08
C LEU A 574 26.44 -3.93 -4.20
N PRO A 575 26.08 -2.81 -4.86
CA PRO A 575 24.67 -2.44 -5.07
C PRO A 575 23.86 -3.49 -5.82
N SER A 576 24.52 -4.37 -6.57
CA SER A 576 23.89 -5.50 -7.27
C SER A 576 23.77 -6.76 -6.39
N ALA A 577 24.13 -6.73 -5.11
CA ALA A 577 24.01 -7.91 -4.25
C ALA A 577 22.54 -8.23 -3.91
N SER A 578 22.24 -9.52 -3.82
CA SER A 578 21.00 -10.05 -3.23
C SER A 578 21.25 -10.34 -1.76
N VAL A 579 20.23 -10.12 -0.92
CA VAL A 579 20.35 -10.26 0.54
C VAL A 579 19.33 -11.29 1.04
N THR A 580 19.74 -12.11 2.01
CA THR A 580 18.85 -13.02 2.74
C THR A 580 19.34 -13.19 4.17
N THR A 581 18.51 -13.77 5.04
CA THR A 581 18.87 -14.11 6.41
C THR A 581 19.28 -15.58 6.56
N VAL A 582 20.12 -15.84 7.56
CA VAL A 582 20.51 -17.17 8.03
C VAL A 582 20.40 -17.17 9.55
N GLU A 583 19.79 -18.20 10.11
CA GLU A 583 19.61 -18.36 11.55
C GLU A 583 20.63 -19.36 12.11
N SER A 584 21.01 -19.19 13.38
CA SER A 584 21.88 -20.15 14.06
C SER A 584 21.14 -21.45 14.38
N VAL A 585 21.89 -22.55 14.39
CA VAL A 585 21.40 -23.87 14.80
C VAL A 585 21.34 -24.01 16.33
N THR A 586 22.12 -23.21 17.07
CA THR A 586 22.33 -23.39 18.52
C THR A 586 21.88 -22.21 19.38
N THR A 587 21.79 -21.01 18.82
CA THR A 587 21.41 -19.80 19.57
C THR A 587 20.38 -18.98 18.80
N ASP A 588 19.86 -17.91 19.41
CA ASP A 588 18.96 -16.94 18.75
C ASP A 588 19.71 -15.99 17.77
N ASN A 589 20.98 -16.27 17.42
CA ASN A 589 21.75 -15.41 16.52
C ASN A 589 21.23 -15.52 15.08
N ARG A 590 21.13 -14.38 14.42
CA ARG A 590 20.78 -14.27 12.99
C ARG A 590 21.82 -13.45 12.26
N TRP A 591 22.08 -13.81 11.01
CA TRP A 591 22.96 -13.08 10.11
C TRP A 591 22.22 -12.73 8.83
N ILE A 592 22.49 -11.54 8.31
CA ILE A 592 22.28 -11.16 6.93
C ILE A 592 23.48 -11.65 6.13
N ILE A 593 23.21 -12.31 5.01
CA ILE A 593 24.22 -12.63 4.01
C ILE A 593 23.92 -11.89 2.70
N ALA A 594 24.95 -11.31 2.10
CA ALA A 594 24.86 -10.58 0.84
C ALA A 594 25.70 -11.29 -0.23
N ILE A 595 25.03 -11.67 -1.32
CA ILE A 595 25.62 -12.40 -2.45
C ILE A 595 25.67 -11.48 -3.67
N PRO A 596 26.86 -11.10 -4.15
CA PRO A 596 26.99 -10.22 -5.31
C PRO A 596 26.50 -10.84 -6.62
N THR A 597 26.11 -9.98 -7.57
CA THR A 597 25.58 -10.44 -8.86
C THR A 597 26.66 -11.05 -9.78
N LYS A 598 27.91 -10.61 -9.65
CA LYS A 598 29.01 -11.10 -10.47
C LYS A 598 29.44 -12.49 -10.01
N GLU A 599 29.40 -13.47 -10.90
CA GLU A 599 29.87 -14.83 -10.60
C GLU A 599 31.37 -14.81 -10.22
N GLY A 600 31.74 -15.55 -9.17
CA GLY A 600 33.11 -15.61 -8.64
C GLY A 600 33.52 -14.46 -7.69
N ALA A 601 32.67 -13.46 -7.46
CA ALA A 601 32.92 -12.44 -6.43
C ALA A 601 32.71 -12.99 -5.00
N LYS A 602 33.46 -12.46 -4.02
CA LYS A 602 33.26 -12.79 -2.60
C LYS A 602 31.98 -12.13 -2.06
N GLY A 603 31.24 -12.84 -1.21
CA GLY A 603 30.07 -12.32 -0.52
C GLY A 603 30.40 -11.63 0.81
N TRP A 604 29.36 -11.16 1.49
CA TRP A 604 29.47 -10.52 2.80
C TRP A 604 28.46 -11.10 3.78
N TYR A 605 28.74 -10.96 5.07
CA TYR A 605 27.77 -11.26 6.12
C TYR A 605 27.80 -10.19 7.22
N TRP A 606 26.68 -10.04 7.90
CA TRP A 606 26.50 -9.12 9.02
C TRP A 606 25.53 -9.72 10.05
N PRO A 607 25.73 -9.56 11.37
CA PRO A 607 26.87 -8.91 12.01
C PRO A 607 28.18 -9.67 11.78
N ASP A 608 29.30 -8.96 11.82
CA ASP A 608 30.65 -9.49 11.65
C ASP A 608 31.18 -10.18 12.93
N LYS A 609 30.34 -11.03 13.54
CA LYS A 609 30.61 -11.72 14.81
C LYS A 609 30.20 -13.20 14.71
N ASN A 610 30.74 -14.01 15.62
CA ASN A 610 30.40 -15.42 15.80
C ASN A 610 30.58 -16.25 14.51
N SER A 611 31.67 -16.01 13.78
CA SER A 611 31.91 -16.64 12.46
C SER A 611 31.93 -18.17 12.49
N ARG A 612 32.38 -18.81 13.59
CA ARG A 612 32.34 -20.27 13.74
C ARG A 612 30.92 -20.82 13.81
N GLU A 613 30.03 -20.08 14.45
CA GLU A 613 28.61 -20.44 14.55
C GLU A 613 27.92 -20.24 13.21
N LEU A 614 28.23 -19.14 12.51
CA LEU A 614 27.79 -18.92 11.14
C LEU A 614 28.31 -20.00 10.18
N GLU A 615 29.56 -20.46 10.33
CA GLU A 615 30.10 -21.55 9.51
C GLU A 615 29.31 -22.85 9.70
N ALA A 616 28.94 -23.18 10.95
CA ALA A 616 28.08 -24.32 11.25
C ALA A 616 26.65 -24.16 10.70
N ALA A 617 26.09 -22.94 10.71
CA ALA A 617 24.80 -22.67 10.08
C ALA A 617 24.87 -22.80 8.55
N LEU A 618 25.95 -22.31 7.94
CA LEU A 618 26.14 -22.32 6.50
C LEU A 618 26.54 -23.69 5.93
N SER A 619 27.09 -24.61 6.73
CA SER A 619 27.51 -25.95 6.26
C SER A 619 26.36 -26.76 5.68
N HIS A 620 25.13 -26.50 6.11
CA HIS A 620 23.90 -27.15 5.63
C HIS A 620 22.96 -26.19 4.89
N THR A 621 23.41 -24.96 4.59
CA THR A 621 22.59 -23.95 3.91
C THR A 621 23.04 -23.78 2.46
N THR A 622 22.08 -23.86 1.54
CA THR A 622 22.29 -23.47 0.13
C THR A 622 21.54 -22.18 -0.14
N VAL A 623 22.19 -21.23 -0.80
CA VAL A 623 21.61 -19.93 -1.11
C VAL A 623 21.43 -19.80 -2.60
N SER A 624 20.20 -19.56 -3.04
CA SER A 624 19.85 -19.38 -4.45
C SER A 624 19.59 -17.92 -4.78
N ARG A 625 20.05 -17.46 -5.94
CA ARG A 625 19.74 -16.13 -6.48
C ARG A 625 19.58 -16.17 -8.00
N LYS A 626 19.13 -15.06 -8.60
CA LYS A 626 19.20 -14.89 -10.06
C LYS A 626 20.66 -15.01 -10.53
N CYS A 627 20.91 -15.76 -11.60
CA CYS A 627 22.24 -15.86 -12.22
C CYS A 627 22.69 -14.52 -12.81
N GLU A 628 23.98 -14.40 -13.14
CA GLU A 628 24.50 -13.23 -13.86
C GLU A 628 23.75 -13.01 -15.19
N GLY A 629 23.45 -11.75 -15.51
CA GLY A 629 22.61 -11.39 -16.67
C GLY A 629 21.11 -11.70 -16.52
N GLY A 630 20.66 -12.23 -15.37
CA GLY A 630 19.25 -12.50 -15.11
C GLY A 630 18.65 -13.70 -15.86
N ALA A 631 19.51 -14.52 -16.49
CA ALA A 631 19.10 -15.63 -17.37
C ALA A 631 18.85 -16.96 -16.63
N GLY A 632 18.28 -16.92 -15.42
CA GLY A 632 17.98 -18.11 -14.62
C GLY A 632 18.29 -17.96 -13.14
N ILE A 633 18.39 -19.08 -12.42
CA ILE A 633 18.64 -19.17 -10.98
C ILE A 633 19.90 -20.00 -10.73
N CYS A 634 20.78 -19.52 -9.86
CA CYS A 634 22.05 -20.12 -9.51
C CYS A 634 22.13 -20.35 -8.00
N GLY A 635 22.59 -21.53 -7.59
CA GLY A 635 22.77 -21.92 -6.19
C GLY A 635 24.23 -21.87 -5.77
N TYR A 636 24.46 -21.44 -4.52
CA TYR A 636 25.78 -21.28 -3.94
C TYR A 636 25.82 -21.89 -2.53
N SER A 637 26.93 -22.54 -2.22
CA SER A 637 27.34 -22.75 -0.83
C SER A 637 28.22 -21.58 -0.39
N ALA A 638 28.06 -21.16 0.87
CA ALA A 638 28.80 -20.05 1.43
C ALA A 638 29.65 -20.55 2.61
N LYS A 639 30.87 -20.03 2.74
CA LYS A 639 31.72 -20.26 3.90
C LYS A 639 32.33 -18.95 4.37
N PRO A 640 32.38 -18.67 5.68
CA PRO A 640 33.11 -17.52 6.20
C PRO A 640 34.60 -17.62 5.85
N ASP A 641 35.20 -16.51 5.42
CA ASP A 641 36.62 -16.43 5.05
C ASP A 641 37.39 -15.60 6.08
N VAL A 642 37.22 -14.28 5.99
CA VAL A 642 37.72 -13.29 6.95
C VAL A 642 36.51 -12.56 7.54
N ILE A 643 36.71 -11.82 8.62
CA ILE A 643 35.67 -11.03 9.30
C ILE A 643 34.80 -10.27 8.27
N GLY A 644 33.49 -10.54 8.28
CA GLY A 644 32.49 -9.94 7.39
C GLY A 644 32.48 -10.40 5.93
N ARG A 645 33.28 -11.40 5.52
CA ARG A 645 33.34 -11.92 4.14
C ARG A 645 32.99 -13.39 4.01
N LEU A 646 32.38 -13.73 2.88
CA LEU A 646 32.03 -15.10 2.47
C LEU A 646 32.78 -15.51 1.20
N ILE A 647 33.34 -16.72 1.20
CA ILE A 647 33.67 -17.45 -0.02
C ILE A 647 32.40 -18.13 -0.53
N LEU A 648 32.09 -17.90 -1.79
CA LEU A 648 30.92 -18.45 -2.46
C LEU A 648 31.38 -19.49 -3.47
N THR A 649 30.86 -20.72 -3.36
CA THR A 649 31.12 -21.80 -4.32
C THR A 649 29.81 -22.15 -4.99
N GLN A 650 29.74 -22.00 -6.32
CA GLN A 650 28.54 -22.36 -7.07
C GLN A 650 28.34 -23.88 -7.03
N THR A 651 27.17 -24.32 -6.58
CA THR A 651 26.81 -25.75 -6.46
C THR A 651 25.99 -26.23 -7.65
N TRP A 652 25.09 -25.38 -8.16
CA TRP A 652 24.24 -25.68 -9.32
C TRP A 652 23.82 -24.40 -10.05
N SER A 653 23.35 -24.56 -11.29
CA SER A 653 22.73 -23.47 -12.05
C SER A 653 21.62 -23.99 -12.96
N PHE A 654 20.50 -23.29 -12.95
CA PHE A 654 19.40 -23.45 -13.89
C PHE A 654 19.36 -22.22 -14.80
N ARG A 655 19.63 -22.38 -16.09
CA ARG A 655 19.63 -21.28 -17.07
C ARG A 655 18.45 -21.41 -18.02
N LEU A 656 17.80 -20.29 -18.28
CA LEU A 656 16.66 -20.21 -19.21
C LEU A 656 17.15 -20.18 -20.66
N PRO A 657 16.35 -20.69 -21.61
CA PRO A 657 16.57 -20.46 -23.04
C PRO A 657 16.64 -18.96 -23.38
N ALA A 658 17.46 -18.57 -24.36
CA ALA A 658 17.78 -17.17 -24.65
C ALA A 658 16.56 -16.26 -24.94
N ALA A 659 15.46 -16.81 -25.45
CA ALA A 659 14.24 -16.05 -25.75
C ALA A 659 13.35 -15.80 -24.51
N GLN A 660 13.57 -16.53 -23.41
CA GLN A 660 12.74 -16.46 -22.21
C GLN A 660 13.23 -15.38 -21.25
N LYS A 661 12.30 -14.62 -20.67
CA LYS A 661 12.57 -13.63 -19.62
C LYS A 661 11.84 -13.99 -18.34
N ILE A 662 12.51 -13.87 -17.19
CA ILE A 662 11.89 -14.10 -15.87
C ILE A 662 10.81 -13.03 -15.64
N VAL A 663 9.60 -13.47 -15.32
CA VAL A 663 8.47 -12.61 -14.96
C VAL A 663 8.26 -12.59 -13.45
N SER A 664 8.23 -13.77 -12.82
CA SER A 664 7.96 -13.90 -11.39
C SER A 664 8.77 -15.04 -10.77
N ILE A 665 9.15 -14.86 -9.50
CA ILE A 665 9.76 -15.88 -8.65
C ILE A 665 8.93 -15.92 -7.37
N THR A 666 8.32 -17.06 -7.09
CA THR A 666 7.51 -17.27 -5.89
C THR A 666 8.18 -18.31 -5.02
N ASN A 667 8.52 -17.91 -3.79
CA ASN A 667 9.08 -18.79 -2.77
C ASN A 667 7.97 -19.34 -1.89
N ARG A 668 8.22 -20.50 -1.27
CA ARG A 668 7.40 -20.99 -0.18
C ARG A 668 7.49 -20.02 1.01
N PRO A 669 6.38 -19.69 1.70
CA PRO A 669 6.44 -18.85 2.89
C PRO A 669 7.37 -19.44 3.94
N ALA A 670 8.12 -18.58 4.65
CA ALA A 670 9.06 -19.03 5.69
C ALA A 670 8.36 -19.78 6.83
N HIS A 671 7.18 -19.28 7.26
CA HIS A 671 6.30 -19.95 8.20
C HIS A 671 5.17 -20.66 7.43
N ASP A 672 5.37 -21.96 7.19
CA ASP A 672 4.42 -22.78 6.43
C ASP A 672 4.27 -24.20 6.99
N PRO A 673 3.80 -24.35 8.24
CA PRO A 673 3.65 -25.64 8.89
C PRO A 673 2.64 -26.54 8.18
N ILE A 674 2.86 -27.85 8.26
CA ILE A 674 2.03 -28.87 7.61
C ILE A 674 1.45 -29.78 8.70
N ALA A 675 0.15 -29.67 8.95
CA ALA A 675 -0.54 -30.47 9.94
C ALA A 675 -0.73 -31.94 9.51
N SER A 676 -0.88 -32.22 8.22
CA SER A 676 -1.07 -33.58 7.70
C SER A 676 -0.24 -33.84 6.46
N ILE A 677 0.52 -34.93 6.48
CA ILE A 677 1.39 -35.37 5.39
C ILE A 677 0.64 -36.05 4.22
N GLY A 678 -0.65 -36.35 4.40
CA GLY A 678 -1.44 -37.06 3.39
C GLY A 678 -2.90 -36.62 3.39
N LYS A 679 -3.57 -36.86 2.27
CA LYS A 679 -5.01 -36.69 2.11
C LYS A 679 -5.67 -38.06 2.12
N VAL A 680 -6.59 -38.28 3.07
CA VAL A 680 -7.40 -39.50 3.13
C VAL A 680 -8.51 -39.39 2.08
N LEU A 681 -8.65 -40.43 1.26
CA LEU A 681 -9.65 -40.54 0.20
C LEU A 681 -10.92 -41.25 0.72
N GLY A 682 -12.02 -41.18 -0.03
CA GLY A 682 -13.29 -41.79 0.38
C GLY A 682 -13.21 -43.32 0.58
N ASP A 683 -12.32 -43.99 -0.16
CA ASP A 683 -12.03 -45.42 -0.01
C ASP A 683 -11.05 -45.74 1.14
N ARG A 684 -10.75 -44.76 2.01
CA ARG A 684 -9.79 -44.83 3.13
C ARG A 684 -8.33 -45.01 2.73
N SER A 685 -8.01 -45.00 1.45
CA SER A 685 -6.63 -44.91 1.00
C SER A 685 -6.08 -43.49 1.20
N VAL A 686 -4.76 -43.35 1.19
CA VAL A 686 -4.07 -42.09 1.45
C VAL A 686 -3.30 -41.66 0.22
N MET A 687 -3.51 -40.42 -0.21
CA MET A 687 -2.67 -39.77 -1.20
C MET A 687 -1.67 -38.88 -0.45
N TYR A 688 -0.40 -39.31 -0.41
CA TYR A 688 0.65 -38.60 0.31
C TYR A 688 1.07 -37.34 -0.45
N LYS A 689 1.14 -36.22 0.26
CA LYS A 689 1.50 -34.92 -0.32
C LYS A 689 2.99 -34.91 -0.64
N TYR A 690 3.39 -34.25 -1.72
CA TYR A 690 4.81 -33.96 -1.93
C TYR A 690 5.20 -32.77 -1.06
N ILE A 691 6.07 -33.01 -0.08
CA ILE A 691 6.48 -32.02 0.91
C ILE A 691 7.96 -31.76 0.74
N ASN A 692 8.29 -30.56 0.26
CA ASN A 692 9.66 -30.07 0.19
C ASN A 692 9.66 -28.59 0.63
N PRO A 693 10.40 -28.21 1.68
CA PRO A 693 10.50 -26.81 2.12
C PRO A 693 11.34 -25.95 1.16
N HIS A 694 12.11 -26.56 0.28
CA HIS A 694 13.07 -25.92 -0.60
C HIS A 694 12.54 -25.80 -2.04
N VAL A 695 11.26 -25.46 -2.21
CA VAL A 695 10.64 -25.29 -3.54
C VAL A 695 10.53 -23.82 -3.92
N VAL A 696 10.83 -23.53 -5.19
CA VAL A 696 10.69 -22.20 -5.79
C VAL A 696 9.99 -22.34 -7.13
N LEU A 697 8.94 -21.54 -7.34
CA LEU A 697 8.26 -21.45 -8.62
C LEU A 697 8.84 -20.30 -9.43
N LEU A 698 9.40 -20.62 -10.58
CA LEU A 698 9.91 -19.66 -11.54
C LEU A 698 8.96 -19.58 -12.73
N ILE A 699 8.46 -18.38 -13.04
CA ILE A 699 7.65 -18.12 -14.22
C ILE A 699 8.46 -17.26 -15.19
N SER A 700 8.62 -17.74 -16.42
CA SER A 700 9.23 -17.00 -17.53
C SER A 700 8.24 -16.78 -18.67
N SER A 701 8.47 -15.77 -19.49
CA SER A 701 7.65 -15.46 -20.67
C SER A 701 8.48 -15.30 -21.93
N VAL A 702 7.84 -15.56 -23.06
CA VAL A 702 8.31 -15.24 -24.41
C VAL A 702 7.23 -14.39 -25.06
N GLU A 703 7.51 -13.10 -25.20
CA GLU A 703 6.55 -12.11 -25.70
C GLU A 703 6.18 -12.35 -27.16
N SER A 704 7.15 -12.72 -28.00
CA SER A 704 6.94 -12.97 -29.44
C SER A 704 5.98 -14.13 -29.73
N THR A 705 5.94 -15.15 -28.87
CA THR A 705 5.04 -16.30 -29.00
C THR A 705 3.87 -16.25 -28.00
N SER A 706 3.77 -15.18 -27.20
CA SER A 706 2.70 -15.03 -26.20
C SER A 706 2.58 -16.27 -25.29
N THR A 707 3.72 -16.81 -24.86
CA THR A 707 3.81 -18.07 -24.11
C THR A 707 4.47 -17.84 -22.77
N ILE A 708 3.98 -18.49 -21.72
CA ILE A 708 4.65 -18.54 -20.42
C ILE A 708 5.07 -19.96 -20.08
N TYR A 709 6.21 -20.07 -19.40
CA TYR A 709 6.76 -21.33 -18.92
C TYR A 709 6.87 -21.26 -17.40
N LEU A 710 6.46 -22.33 -16.74
CA LEU A 710 6.53 -22.48 -15.30
C LEU A 710 7.49 -23.61 -14.96
N TYR A 711 8.45 -23.32 -14.10
CA TYR A 711 9.44 -24.26 -13.60
C TYR A 711 9.34 -24.30 -12.07
N LEU A 712 8.91 -25.44 -11.53
CA LEU A 712 9.03 -25.70 -10.10
C LEU A 712 10.42 -26.30 -9.87
N LEU A 713 11.25 -25.57 -9.14
CA LEU A 713 12.65 -25.92 -8.88
C LEU A 713 12.85 -26.30 -7.41
N ASP A 714 13.74 -27.23 -7.15
CA ASP A 714 14.35 -27.40 -5.82
C ASP A 714 15.49 -26.38 -5.66
N SER A 715 15.40 -25.49 -4.67
CA SER A 715 16.36 -24.41 -4.41
C SER A 715 17.68 -24.87 -3.77
N VAL A 716 17.78 -26.14 -3.39
CA VAL A 716 19.00 -26.74 -2.84
C VAL A 716 19.77 -27.51 -3.92
N SER A 717 19.10 -28.36 -4.70
CA SER A 717 19.75 -29.19 -5.73
C SER A 717 19.73 -28.60 -7.14
N GLY A 718 18.85 -27.63 -7.40
CA GLY A 718 18.60 -27.09 -8.75
C GLY A 718 17.80 -28.03 -9.65
N ALA A 719 17.25 -29.12 -9.12
CA ALA A 719 16.44 -30.05 -9.89
C ALA A 719 15.12 -29.41 -10.34
N VAL A 720 14.74 -29.66 -11.60
CA VAL A 720 13.42 -29.27 -12.12
C VAL A 720 12.41 -30.33 -11.71
N LEU A 721 11.55 -29.99 -10.76
CA LEU A 721 10.55 -30.89 -10.19
C LEU A 721 9.34 -31.02 -11.12
N HIS A 722 8.86 -29.91 -11.68
CA HIS A 722 7.71 -29.88 -12.58
C HIS A 722 7.86 -28.76 -13.61
N THR A 723 7.41 -29.00 -14.83
CA THR A 723 7.31 -27.99 -15.90
C THR A 723 5.89 -27.85 -16.43
N SER A 724 5.45 -26.62 -16.66
CA SER A 724 4.17 -26.32 -17.33
C SER A 724 4.38 -25.25 -18.39
N THR A 725 3.58 -25.28 -19.45
CA THR A 725 3.60 -24.29 -20.53
C THR A 725 2.17 -23.85 -20.81
N GLN A 726 1.96 -22.54 -20.93
CA GLN A 726 0.67 -21.96 -21.31
C GLN A 726 0.86 -21.06 -22.53
N THR A 727 0.05 -21.29 -23.57
CA THR A 727 0.03 -20.50 -24.81
C THR A 727 -1.07 -19.45 -24.77
N ASP A 728 -1.07 -18.54 -25.75
CA ASP A 728 -2.07 -17.49 -25.90
C ASP A 728 -2.22 -16.59 -24.66
N VAL A 729 -1.11 -16.31 -23.97
CA VAL A 729 -1.07 -15.47 -22.77
C VAL A 729 -0.81 -14.01 -23.13
N ASP A 730 -1.57 -13.09 -22.56
CA ASP A 730 -1.26 -11.67 -22.60
C ASP A 730 -0.14 -11.34 -21.60
N THR A 731 1.10 -11.31 -22.09
CA THR A 731 2.30 -11.04 -21.29
C THR A 731 2.45 -9.57 -20.91
N SER A 732 1.60 -8.68 -21.43
CA SER A 732 1.59 -7.26 -21.05
C SER A 732 0.92 -7.01 -19.70
N ARG A 733 0.12 -7.99 -19.22
CA ARG A 733 -0.61 -7.93 -17.95
C ARG A 733 0.15 -8.63 -16.83
N PRO A 734 -0.09 -8.27 -15.56
CA PRO A 734 0.54 -8.93 -14.42
C PRO A 734 0.26 -10.44 -14.40
N ILE A 735 1.33 -11.22 -14.24
CA ILE A 735 1.26 -12.66 -13.97
C ILE A 735 1.66 -12.87 -12.52
N VAL A 736 0.70 -13.24 -11.69
CA VAL A 736 0.86 -13.35 -10.24
C VAL A 736 0.77 -14.81 -9.81
N ALA A 737 1.53 -15.18 -8.79
CA ALA A 737 1.54 -16.53 -8.27
C ALA A 737 1.79 -16.55 -6.76
N THR A 738 1.24 -17.55 -6.10
CA THR A 738 1.47 -17.85 -4.69
C THR A 738 1.57 -19.36 -4.50
N MET A 739 2.19 -19.79 -3.41
CA MET A 739 2.29 -21.19 -3.06
C MET A 739 2.16 -21.39 -1.57
N ALA A 740 1.72 -22.58 -1.20
CA ALA A 740 1.48 -22.97 0.17
C ALA A 740 1.47 -24.49 0.25
N GLU A 741 2.00 -25.05 1.33
CA GLU A 741 1.95 -26.49 1.60
C GLU A 741 2.53 -27.32 0.45
N ASN A 742 1.67 -27.98 -0.34
CA ASN A 742 2.02 -28.86 -1.45
C ASN A 742 1.40 -28.38 -2.78
N TRP A 743 0.98 -27.13 -2.86
CA TRP A 743 0.32 -26.58 -4.04
C TRP A 743 0.83 -25.20 -4.40
N TYR A 744 0.70 -24.84 -5.68
CA TYR A 744 0.82 -23.46 -6.13
C TYR A 744 -0.41 -23.05 -6.92
N VAL A 745 -0.66 -21.75 -6.93
CA VAL A 745 -1.67 -21.11 -7.77
C VAL A 745 -1.01 -19.97 -8.52
N TYR A 746 -1.33 -19.85 -9.81
CA TYR A 746 -0.94 -18.71 -10.60
C TYR A 746 -2.12 -18.20 -11.44
N SER A 747 -2.06 -16.92 -11.78
CA SER A 747 -3.06 -16.24 -12.58
C SER A 747 -2.40 -15.55 -13.77
N TYR A 748 -3.03 -15.67 -14.94
CA TYR A 748 -2.65 -14.98 -16.16
C TYR A 748 -3.89 -14.60 -16.97
N TYR A 749 -3.74 -13.70 -17.93
CA TYR A 749 -4.84 -13.35 -18.84
C TYR A 749 -4.71 -14.11 -20.17
N SER A 750 -5.73 -14.88 -20.53
CA SER A 750 -5.76 -15.66 -21.77
C SER A 750 -6.39 -14.87 -22.92
N ARG A 751 -5.76 -14.96 -24.10
CA ARG A 751 -6.23 -14.47 -25.40
C ARG A 751 -6.82 -15.57 -26.28
N SER A 752 -6.94 -16.79 -25.76
CA SER A 752 -7.54 -17.95 -26.43
C SER A 752 -9.05 -17.76 -26.67
N THR A 753 -9.75 -18.83 -27.07
CA THR A 753 -11.22 -18.83 -27.24
C THR A 753 -11.95 -18.45 -25.95
N ALA A 754 -11.45 -18.91 -24.79
CA ALA A 754 -11.95 -18.54 -23.47
C ALA A 754 -11.19 -17.32 -22.92
N LYS A 755 -11.48 -16.14 -23.48
CA LYS A 755 -10.85 -14.87 -23.05
C LYS A 755 -11.19 -14.55 -21.60
N GLY A 756 -10.19 -14.09 -20.85
CA GLY A 756 -10.36 -13.66 -19.46
C GLY A 756 -9.17 -14.03 -18.59
N THR A 757 -9.28 -13.77 -17.30
CA THR A 757 -8.28 -14.19 -16.32
C THR A 757 -8.44 -15.67 -16.04
N HIS A 758 -7.35 -16.43 -16.10
CA HIS A 758 -7.31 -17.85 -15.77
C HIS A 758 -6.54 -18.02 -14.48
N ILE A 759 -7.15 -18.70 -13.51
CA ILE A 759 -6.52 -19.13 -12.25
C ILE A 759 -6.22 -20.62 -12.41
N VAL A 760 -4.95 -21.00 -12.38
CA VAL A 760 -4.54 -22.40 -12.49
C VAL A 760 -3.96 -22.86 -11.16
N VAL A 761 -4.48 -23.98 -10.66
CA VAL A 761 -4.10 -24.58 -9.38
C VAL A 761 -3.46 -25.92 -9.65
N THR A 762 -2.31 -26.17 -9.01
CA THR A 762 -1.60 -27.44 -9.11
C THR A 762 -1.30 -27.99 -7.73
N ASP A 763 -1.80 -29.20 -7.43
CA ASP A 763 -1.51 -29.93 -6.20
C ASP A 763 -0.47 -31.02 -6.47
N PHE A 764 0.53 -31.16 -5.60
CA PHE A 764 1.62 -32.13 -5.74
C PHE A 764 1.52 -33.26 -4.72
N PHE A 765 1.64 -34.49 -5.21
CA PHE A 765 1.64 -35.72 -4.44
C PHE A 765 2.95 -36.49 -4.64
N ALA A 766 3.31 -37.30 -3.65
CA ALA A 766 4.55 -38.08 -3.68
C ALA A 766 4.54 -39.13 -4.82
N SER A 767 3.37 -39.71 -5.11
CA SER A 767 3.16 -40.74 -6.11
C SER A 767 1.76 -40.63 -6.71
N ALA A 768 1.58 -41.16 -7.92
CA ALA A 768 0.26 -41.35 -8.52
C ALA A 768 -0.50 -42.52 -7.87
N ASN A 769 0.23 -43.46 -7.25
CA ASN A 769 -0.36 -44.60 -6.56
C ASN A 769 -0.87 -44.21 -5.17
N LYS A 770 -2.05 -44.71 -4.82
CA LYS A 770 -2.62 -44.58 -3.47
C LYS A 770 -1.80 -45.39 -2.47
N ASN A 771 -1.74 -44.94 -1.21
CA ASN A 771 -0.98 -45.54 -0.10
C ASN A 771 0.54 -45.65 -0.33
N ASP A 772 1.07 -44.91 -1.28
CA ASP A 772 2.51 -44.86 -1.55
C ASP A 772 3.09 -43.55 -0.99
N PRO A 773 3.77 -43.59 0.18
CA PRO A 773 4.40 -42.40 0.77
C PRO A 773 5.64 -41.94 -0.02
N GLY A 774 6.10 -42.73 -1.00
CA GLY A 774 7.33 -42.45 -1.71
C GLY A 774 8.49 -42.21 -0.74
N ARG A 775 9.16 -41.06 -0.89
CA ARG A 775 10.30 -40.67 -0.05
C ARG A 775 9.95 -40.27 1.38
N LEU A 776 8.68 -40.02 1.69
CA LEU A 776 8.25 -39.68 3.05
C LEU A 776 8.42 -40.85 4.04
N ALA A 777 8.64 -42.08 3.55
CA ALA A 777 8.95 -43.22 4.40
C ALA A 777 10.39 -43.20 4.96
N GLN A 778 11.27 -42.33 4.43
CA GLN A 778 12.65 -42.21 4.89
C GLN A 778 12.72 -41.36 6.16
N SER A 779 13.53 -41.77 7.13
CA SER A 779 13.74 -41.03 8.39
C SER A 779 14.54 -39.74 8.20
N GLU A 780 15.40 -39.70 7.19
CA GLU A 780 16.19 -38.53 6.78
C GLU A 780 15.93 -38.24 5.30
N ILE A 781 15.47 -37.04 4.98
CA ILE A 781 15.15 -36.62 3.62
C ILE A 781 16.05 -35.45 3.25
N SER A 782 16.93 -35.67 2.27
CA SER A 782 17.77 -34.62 1.68
C SER A 782 17.30 -34.28 0.26
N SER A 783 17.35 -32.99 -0.11
CA SER A 783 17.16 -32.55 -1.50
C SER A 783 18.21 -33.14 -2.46
N TYR A 784 19.40 -33.52 -1.96
CA TYR A 784 20.47 -34.12 -2.78
C TYR A 784 20.22 -35.59 -3.10
N ASP A 785 19.42 -36.28 -2.29
CA ASP A 785 19.09 -37.69 -2.51
C ASP A 785 17.96 -37.86 -3.53
N GLN A 786 17.38 -36.77 -4.03
CA GLN A 786 16.34 -36.83 -5.05
C GLN A 786 16.95 -37.20 -6.41
N PRO A 787 16.60 -38.37 -6.99
CA PRO A 787 17.04 -38.68 -8.34
C PRO A 787 16.46 -37.62 -9.28
N ARG A 788 17.27 -37.08 -10.19
CA ARG A 788 16.82 -36.08 -11.18
C ARG A 788 15.67 -36.57 -12.08
N SER A 789 15.42 -37.89 -12.13
CA SER A 789 14.32 -38.52 -12.87
C SER A 789 13.01 -38.62 -12.08
N THR A 790 13.00 -38.36 -10.77
CA THR A 790 11.82 -38.51 -9.92
C THR A 790 11.13 -37.17 -9.71
N SER A 791 10.12 -36.91 -10.54
CA SER A 791 9.22 -35.74 -10.41
C SER A 791 8.02 -36.08 -9.51
N PRO A 792 7.55 -35.13 -8.67
CA PRO A 792 6.29 -35.30 -7.96
C PRO A 792 5.12 -35.44 -8.93
N TYR A 793 4.07 -36.13 -8.49
CA TYR A 793 2.84 -36.27 -9.23
C TYR A 793 1.99 -35.00 -9.08
N GLY A 794 1.97 -34.16 -10.11
CA GLY A 794 1.20 -32.91 -10.14
C GLY A 794 -0.17 -33.09 -10.79
N LEU A 795 -1.22 -32.66 -10.09
CA LEU A 795 -2.59 -32.56 -10.63
C LEU A 795 -2.93 -31.09 -10.83
N SER A 796 -3.23 -30.70 -12.07
CA SER A 796 -3.51 -29.30 -12.44
C SER A 796 -4.96 -29.13 -12.90
N GLN A 797 -5.59 -28.02 -12.52
CA GLN A 797 -6.89 -27.61 -13.04
C GLN A 797 -6.93 -26.09 -13.21
N ALA A 798 -7.53 -25.62 -14.31
CA ALA A 798 -7.69 -24.20 -14.61
C ALA A 798 -9.13 -23.73 -14.31
N PHE A 799 -9.29 -22.48 -13.92
CA PHE A 799 -10.58 -21.83 -13.70
C PHE A 799 -10.58 -20.46 -14.40
N VAL A 800 -11.71 -20.07 -14.97
CA VAL A 800 -11.93 -18.76 -15.58
C VAL A 800 -12.52 -17.81 -14.53
N PHE A 801 -11.89 -16.65 -14.38
CA PHE A 801 -12.30 -15.57 -13.49
C PHE A 801 -12.54 -14.28 -14.29
N PRO A 802 -13.65 -13.56 -14.07
CA PRO A 802 -14.07 -12.45 -14.95
C PRO A 802 -13.27 -11.15 -14.80
N HIS A 803 -12.41 -11.02 -13.78
CA HIS A 803 -11.72 -9.77 -13.46
C HIS A 803 -10.20 -9.94 -13.40
N PRO A 804 -9.41 -8.88 -13.65
CA PRO A 804 -7.96 -8.93 -13.47
C PRO A 804 -7.61 -9.08 -11.98
N ILE A 805 -6.52 -9.79 -11.70
CA ILE A 805 -6.01 -10.01 -10.34
C ILE A 805 -4.66 -9.31 -10.23
N ALA A 806 -4.52 -8.43 -9.23
CA ALA A 806 -3.29 -7.65 -9.01
C ALA A 806 -2.31 -8.34 -8.06
N ALA A 807 -2.80 -9.15 -7.11
CA ALA A 807 -1.98 -9.84 -6.13
C ALA A 807 -2.66 -11.13 -5.66
N LEU A 808 -1.84 -12.13 -5.32
CA LEU A 808 -2.26 -13.40 -4.73
C LEU A 808 -1.47 -13.68 -3.45
N ALA A 809 -2.15 -14.18 -2.44
CA ALA A 809 -1.53 -14.70 -1.22
C ALA A 809 -2.31 -15.91 -0.68
N ALA A 810 -1.70 -16.69 0.20
CA ALA A 810 -2.36 -17.77 0.92
C ALA A 810 -2.37 -17.44 2.40
N THR A 811 -3.47 -17.75 3.11
CA THR A 811 -3.55 -17.57 4.57
C THR A 811 -2.55 -18.45 5.29
N THR A 812 -1.91 -17.91 6.33
CA THR A 812 -0.95 -18.60 7.19
C THR A 812 -1.45 -18.65 8.63
N THR A 813 -1.31 -19.81 9.27
CA THR A 813 -1.67 -20.06 10.69
C THR A 813 -0.57 -20.83 11.40
N ARG A 814 -0.61 -20.85 12.74
CA ARG A 814 0.48 -21.31 13.61
C ARG A 814 0.91 -22.76 13.35
N GLN A 815 -0.04 -23.64 13.02
CA GLN A 815 0.16 -25.08 12.84
C GLN A 815 -0.32 -25.60 11.48
N GLY A 816 -1.01 -24.79 10.69
CA GLY A 816 -1.51 -25.17 9.36
C GLY A 816 -2.61 -26.26 9.42
N ILE A 817 -3.38 -26.31 10.51
CA ILE A 817 -4.52 -27.20 10.73
C ILE A 817 -5.77 -26.64 10.06
N THR A 818 -6.04 -25.34 10.21
CA THR A 818 -7.18 -24.71 9.54
C THR A 818 -7.02 -24.83 8.02
N THR A 819 -8.13 -24.95 7.31
CA THR A 819 -8.10 -24.92 5.84
C THR A 819 -7.48 -23.61 5.35
N ARG A 820 -6.69 -23.69 4.29
CA ARG A 820 -6.08 -22.50 3.70
C ARG A 820 -7.07 -21.82 2.75
N ALA A 821 -7.04 -20.49 2.73
CA ALA A 821 -7.73 -19.70 1.72
C ALA A 821 -6.74 -19.00 0.80
N LEU A 822 -7.10 -18.90 -0.48
CA LEU A 822 -6.45 -18.06 -1.47
C LEU A 822 -7.05 -16.66 -1.36
N LEU A 823 -6.19 -15.66 -1.19
CA LEU A 823 -6.55 -14.25 -1.16
C LEU A 823 -6.26 -13.63 -2.53
N LEU A 824 -7.23 -12.87 -3.07
CA LEU A 824 -7.15 -12.25 -4.38
C LEU A 824 -7.46 -10.77 -4.29
N SER A 825 -6.49 -9.93 -4.65
CA SER A 825 -6.75 -8.51 -4.86
C SER A 825 -7.34 -8.29 -6.25
N VAL A 826 -8.57 -7.76 -6.31
CA VAL A 826 -9.30 -7.54 -7.58
C VAL A 826 -9.56 -6.05 -7.77
N PRO A 827 -8.69 -5.31 -8.48
CA PRO A 827 -8.78 -3.85 -8.59
C PRO A 827 -10.11 -3.35 -9.15
N LYS A 828 -10.65 -4.04 -10.17
CA LYS A 828 -11.93 -3.66 -10.79
C LYS A 828 -13.13 -3.74 -9.84
N LEU A 829 -13.04 -4.55 -8.79
CA LEU A 829 -14.08 -4.67 -7.76
C LEU A 829 -13.77 -3.82 -6.52
N GLY A 830 -12.57 -3.23 -6.43
CA GLY A 830 -12.10 -2.53 -5.24
C GLY A 830 -12.11 -3.40 -3.99
N SER A 831 -11.79 -4.70 -4.11
CA SER A 831 -12.06 -5.68 -3.05
C SER A 831 -10.97 -6.74 -2.94
N LEU A 832 -10.73 -7.17 -1.69
CA LEU A 832 -9.91 -8.33 -1.37
C LEU A 832 -10.81 -9.54 -1.17
N LEU A 833 -10.74 -10.51 -2.07
CA LEU A 833 -11.55 -11.73 -2.02
C LEU A 833 -10.80 -12.86 -1.33
N SER A 834 -11.53 -13.71 -0.62
CA SER A 834 -11.04 -14.94 -0.02
C SER A 834 -11.77 -16.14 -0.63
N ILE A 835 -11.01 -17.12 -1.10
CA ILE A 835 -11.53 -18.36 -1.69
C ILE A 835 -10.92 -19.54 -0.93
N ASN A 836 -11.76 -20.35 -0.28
CA ASN A 836 -11.30 -21.54 0.41
C ASN A 836 -10.66 -22.52 -0.59
N LYS A 837 -9.47 -23.07 -0.27
CA LYS A 837 -8.73 -24.00 -1.14
C LYS A 837 -9.56 -25.23 -1.55
N ARG A 838 -10.54 -25.65 -0.74
CA ARG A 838 -11.44 -26.77 -1.08
C ARG A 838 -12.23 -26.54 -2.37
N VAL A 839 -12.54 -25.29 -2.70
CA VAL A 839 -13.24 -24.93 -3.96
C VAL A 839 -12.32 -25.11 -5.18
N LEU A 840 -11.01 -24.93 -4.97
CA LEU A 840 -9.94 -25.01 -5.95
C LEU A 840 -9.19 -26.35 -5.88
N ASP A 841 -9.90 -27.46 -5.61
CA ASP A 841 -9.31 -28.81 -5.68
C ASP A 841 -9.22 -29.26 -7.15
N PRO A 842 -8.02 -29.59 -7.67
CA PRO A 842 -7.86 -30.01 -9.06
C PRO A 842 -8.46 -31.39 -9.36
N ARG A 843 -8.87 -32.16 -8.34
CA ARG A 843 -9.49 -33.49 -8.49
C ARG A 843 -10.99 -33.44 -8.73
N ARG A 844 -11.58 -32.24 -8.86
CA ARG A 844 -13.01 -32.08 -9.15
C ARG A 844 -13.38 -32.78 -10.47
N PRO A 845 -14.41 -33.66 -10.49
CA PRO A 845 -14.76 -34.42 -11.68
C PRO A 845 -15.19 -33.56 -12.86
N VAL A 846 -14.56 -33.76 -14.02
CA VAL A 846 -14.88 -33.03 -15.26
C VAL A 846 -15.97 -33.77 -16.04
N GLY A 847 -17.04 -33.06 -16.42
CA GLY A 847 -18.09 -33.58 -17.30
C GLY A 847 -19.02 -34.62 -16.68
N ARG A 848 -18.88 -34.94 -15.38
CA ARG A 848 -19.73 -35.89 -14.66
C ARG A 848 -20.00 -35.44 -13.23
N GLU A 849 -21.02 -36.02 -12.62
CA GLU A 849 -21.28 -35.87 -11.18
C GLU A 849 -20.24 -36.67 -10.36
N PRO A 850 -19.94 -36.25 -9.12
CA PRO A 850 -19.04 -36.96 -8.24
C PRO A 850 -19.61 -38.31 -7.79
N THR A 851 -18.74 -39.31 -7.62
CA THR A 851 -19.10 -40.61 -7.01
C THR A 851 -19.39 -40.46 -5.52
N ASN A 852 -19.88 -41.51 -4.86
CA ASN A 852 -20.15 -41.45 -3.42
C ASN A 852 -18.87 -41.22 -2.61
N GLU A 853 -17.77 -41.87 -3.00
CA GLU A 853 -16.47 -41.72 -2.36
C GLU A 853 -15.91 -40.30 -2.57
N GLU A 854 -16.06 -39.73 -3.76
CA GLU A 854 -15.66 -38.34 -4.05
C GLU A 854 -16.50 -37.33 -3.25
N LYS A 855 -17.81 -37.60 -3.08
CA LYS A 855 -18.68 -36.77 -2.23
C LYS A 855 -18.30 -36.85 -0.76
N GLU A 856 -17.90 -38.02 -0.25
CA GLU A 856 -17.39 -38.18 1.11
C GLU A 856 -16.12 -37.34 1.35
N GLU A 857 -15.27 -37.16 0.33
CA GLU A 857 -14.13 -36.24 0.37
C GLU A 857 -14.52 -34.75 0.26
N GLY A 858 -15.79 -34.44 0.00
CA GLY A 858 -16.28 -33.09 -0.26
C GLY A 858 -16.00 -32.58 -1.68
N LEU A 859 -15.69 -33.46 -2.64
CA LEU A 859 -15.55 -33.09 -4.04
C LEU A 859 -16.91 -32.89 -4.70
N PHE A 860 -16.95 -31.92 -5.61
CA PHE A 860 -18.11 -31.59 -6.41
C PHE A 860 -17.68 -31.40 -7.87
N LYS A 861 -18.66 -31.50 -8.77
CA LYS A 861 -18.43 -31.38 -10.21
C LYS A 861 -17.63 -30.13 -10.55
N TYR A 862 -16.68 -30.28 -11.46
CA TYR A 862 -15.88 -29.17 -11.95
C TYR A 862 -16.74 -28.22 -12.79
N GLU A 863 -16.63 -26.95 -12.45
CA GLU A 863 -17.19 -25.84 -13.22
C GLU A 863 -16.04 -24.91 -13.59
N PRO A 864 -15.81 -24.63 -14.89
CA PRO A 864 -14.69 -23.81 -15.33
C PRO A 864 -14.84 -22.36 -14.90
N PHE A 865 -16.05 -21.83 -14.87
CA PHE A 865 -16.30 -20.46 -14.43
C PHE A 865 -16.34 -20.40 -12.89
N LEU A 866 -15.43 -19.62 -12.31
CA LEU A 866 -15.40 -19.42 -10.86
C LEU A 866 -16.35 -18.27 -10.48
N GLY A 867 -17.62 -18.62 -10.27
CA GLY A 867 -18.66 -17.70 -9.80
C GLY A 867 -18.46 -17.33 -8.32
N VAL A 868 -17.40 -16.57 -8.01
CA VAL A 868 -17.20 -16.08 -6.64
C VAL A 868 -18.31 -15.10 -6.31
N ASP A 869 -19.13 -15.42 -5.32
CA ASP A 869 -20.09 -14.47 -4.76
C ASP A 869 -19.31 -13.34 -4.08
N HIS A 870 -19.16 -12.24 -4.81
CA HIS A 870 -18.42 -11.06 -4.37
C HIS A 870 -18.91 -10.57 -3.00
N GLN A 871 -20.22 -10.62 -2.74
CA GLN A 871 -20.79 -10.10 -1.50
C GLN A 871 -20.39 -10.95 -0.29
N ARG A 872 -20.26 -12.26 -0.47
CA ARG A 872 -19.91 -13.19 0.62
C ARG A 872 -18.42 -13.46 0.75
N GLY A 873 -17.68 -13.40 -0.36
CA GLY A 873 -16.25 -13.68 -0.41
C GLY A 873 -15.35 -12.47 -0.16
N SER A 874 -15.89 -11.24 -0.14
CA SER A 874 -15.11 -10.03 0.12
C SER A 874 -14.76 -9.87 1.60
N LEU A 875 -13.46 -9.78 1.88
CA LEU A 875 -12.93 -9.43 3.20
C LEU A 875 -13.06 -7.93 3.50
N SER A 876 -13.03 -7.08 2.46
CA SER A 876 -13.16 -5.63 2.61
C SER A 876 -14.61 -5.13 2.69
N HIS A 877 -15.59 -6.01 2.41
CA HIS A 877 -17.03 -5.72 2.49
C HIS A 877 -17.44 -4.39 1.84
N ALA A 878 -17.76 -3.36 2.62
CA ALA A 878 -18.18 -2.05 2.15
C ALA A 878 -17.00 -1.09 1.88
N ARG A 879 -15.77 -1.49 2.25
CA ARG A 879 -14.56 -0.72 2.01
C ARG A 879 -14.05 -0.97 0.60
N GLU A 880 -13.99 0.11 -0.17
CA GLU A 880 -13.44 0.12 -1.51
C GLU A 880 -11.93 0.32 -1.45
N LEU A 881 -11.19 -0.72 -1.81
CA LEU A 881 -9.73 -0.75 -1.81
C LEU A 881 -9.16 -0.28 -3.14
N MET A 882 -8.26 0.70 -3.10
CA MET A 882 -7.61 1.25 -4.29
C MET A 882 -6.12 0.89 -4.34
N GLY A 883 -5.65 0.47 -5.52
CA GLY A 883 -4.22 0.32 -5.82
C GLY A 883 -3.45 -0.69 -4.97
N ILE A 884 -4.08 -1.76 -4.47
CA ILE A 884 -3.42 -2.84 -3.72
C ILE A 884 -2.47 -3.62 -4.65
N ARG A 885 -1.19 -3.71 -4.26
CA ARG A 885 -0.13 -4.37 -5.05
C ARG A 885 0.40 -5.64 -4.39
N SER A 886 0.30 -5.75 -3.07
CA SER A 886 0.79 -6.89 -2.32
C SER A 886 -0.16 -7.24 -1.19
N VAL A 887 -0.18 -8.52 -0.82
CA VAL A 887 -0.95 -9.04 0.31
C VAL A 887 -0.01 -9.91 1.13
N SER A 888 0.15 -9.54 2.39
CA SER A 888 0.97 -10.26 3.36
C SER A 888 0.07 -10.89 4.41
N THR A 889 0.42 -12.09 4.87
CA THR A 889 -0.32 -12.80 5.92
C THR A 889 0.62 -13.21 7.03
N ALA A 890 0.13 -13.13 8.27
CA ALA A 890 0.87 -13.56 9.45
C ALA A 890 -0.01 -14.44 10.34
N PRO A 891 0.56 -15.48 10.98
CA PRO A 891 -0.18 -16.26 11.95
C PRO A 891 -0.52 -15.42 13.20
N SER A 892 -1.62 -15.76 13.85
CA SER A 892 -1.88 -15.37 15.25
C SER A 892 -1.55 -16.53 16.20
N LEU A 893 -1.70 -16.35 17.51
CA LEU A 893 -1.58 -17.46 18.45
C LEU A 893 -2.78 -18.42 18.37
N LEU A 894 -3.89 -17.96 17.78
CA LEU A 894 -5.08 -18.75 17.47
C LEU A 894 -4.86 -19.48 16.14
N GLU A 895 -5.11 -20.79 16.13
CA GLU A 895 -4.97 -21.61 14.92
C GLU A 895 -6.07 -21.34 13.91
N SER A 896 -7.23 -20.88 14.36
CA SER A 896 -8.34 -20.55 13.46
C SER A 896 -8.09 -19.27 12.66
N THR A 897 -7.21 -18.37 13.13
CA THR A 897 -7.18 -16.96 12.71
C THR A 897 -5.85 -16.57 12.07
N SER A 898 -5.94 -15.97 10.87
CA SER A 898 -4.82 -15.39 10.14
C SER A 898 -4.97 -13.86 10.05
N ILE A 899 -3.88 -13.13 10.29
CA ILE A 899 -3.83 -11.68 10.11
C ILE A 899 -3.50 -11.40 8.65
N VAL A 900 -4.29 -10.54 8.00
CA VAL A 900 -4.14 -10.21 6.59
C VAL A 900 -3.90 -8.71 6.46
N VAL A 901 -2.84 -8.33 5.76
CA VAL A 901 -2.53 -6.94 5.44
C VAL A 901 -2.28 -6.81 3.95
N ALA A 902 -3.20 -6.13 3.27
CA ALA A 902 -3.09 -5.76 1.87
C ALA A 902 -2.58 -4.33 1.79
N TRP A 903 -1.58 -4.07 0.93
CA TRP A 903 -0.96 -2.76 0.82
C TRP A 903 -0.57 -2.40 -0.61
N GLY A 904 -0.51 -1.10 -0.87
CA GLY A 904 -0.18 -0.50 -2.15
C GLY A 904 -0.38 1.02 -2.08
N VAL A 905 -1.39 1.55 -2.78
CA VAL A 905 -1.88 2.91 -2.50
C VAL A 905 -2.58 2.91 -1.14
N ASP A 906 -3.65 2.12 -1.01
CA ASP A 906 -4.29 1.90 0.28
C ASP A 906 -3.54 0.88 1.12
N ILE A 907 -3.76 0.97 2.42
CA ILE A 907 -3.42 -0.11 3.36
C ILE A 907 -4.72 -0.60 3.99
N PHE A 908 -4.97 -1.90 3.87
CA PHE A 908 -6.12 -2.57 4.46
C PHE A 908 -5.64 -3.72 5.34
N GLY A 909 -6.08 -3.74 6.58
CA GLY A 909 -5.79 -4.81 7.52
C GLY A 909 -7.08 -5.46 8.01
N THR A 910 -7.07 -6.78 8.14
CA THR A 910 -8.19 -7.54 8.70
C THR A 910 -7.71 -8.87 9.28
N ARG A 911 -8.64 -9.62 9.85
CA ARG A 911 -8.45 -10.98 10.35
C ARG A 911 -9.36 -11.90 9.55
N THR A 912 -8.89 -13.10 9.23
CA THR A 912 -9.70 -14.08 8.52
C THR A 912 -9.57 -15.45 9.17
N SER A 913 -10.70 -16.16 9.25
CA SER A 913 -10.77 -17.51 9.81
C SER A 913 -11.37 -18.46 8.76
N PRO A 914 -10.55 -19.05 7.87
CA PRO A 914 -11.05 -19.82 6.73
C PRO A 914 -11.95 -21.01 7.08
N SER A 915 -11.81 -21.55 8.29
CA SER A 915 -12.59 -22.67 8.83
C SER A 915 -13.48 -22.25 10.01
N GLU A 916 -13.82 -20.96 10.09
CA GLU A 916 -14.48 -20.32 11.23
C GLU A 916 -13.62 -20.33 12.51
N ALA A 917 -13.98 -19.51 13.50
CA ALA A 917 -13.23 -19.33 14.74
C ALA A 917 -13.52 -20.47 15.74
N PHE A 918 -12.95 -21.65 15.52
CA PHE A 918 -13.22 -22.85 16.35
C PHE A 918 -12.50 -22.87 17.72
N ASP A 919 -11.52 -21.99 17.93
CA ASP A 919 -10.71 -21.90 19.15
C ASP A 919 -11.09 -20.69 20.04
N VAL A 920 -12.12 -19.94 19.65
CA VAL A 920 -12.66 -18.81 20.42
C VAL A 920 -14.17 -18.90 20.52
N LEU A 921 -14.72 -18.57 21.70
CA LEU A 921 -16.17 -18.41 21.86
C LEU A 921 -16.63 -17.14 21.14
N GLY A 922 -17.50 -17.30 20.15
CA GLY A 922 -18.07 -16.18 19.40
C GLY A 922 -18.77 -15.15 20.27
N ARG A 923 -18.81 -13.89 19.81
CA ARG A 923 -19.44 -12.77 20.52
C ARG A 923 -20.93 -13.01 20.82
N GLY A 924 -21.62 -13.77 19.97
CA GLY A 924 -23.01 -14.18 20.17
C GLY A 924 -23.27 -15.23 21.25
N PHE A 925 -22.24 -15.75 21.94
CA PHE A 925 -22.42 -16.75 23.00
C PHE A 925 -23.16 -16.16 24.21
N ASN A 926 -24.32 -16.73 24.55
CA ASN A 926 -25.18 -16.23 25.61
C ASN A 926 -24.67 -16.62 27.01
N LYS A 927 -23.66 -15.89 27.48
CA LYS A 927 -23.02 -16.08 28.80
C LYS A 927 -24.04 -15.96 29.95
N LEU A 928 -25.01 -15.06 29.83
CA LEU A 928 -26.03 -14.85 30.86
C LEU A 928 -26.90 -16.10 31.07
N THR A 929 -27.36 -16.71 29.98
CA THR A 929 -28.20 -17.92 30.04
C THR A 929 -27.42 -19.09 30.64
N LEU A 930 -26.14 -19.23 30.31
CA LEU A 930 -25.27 -20.23 30.93
C LEU A 930 -25.18 -20.02 32.45
N ILE A 931 -24.87 -18.81 32.89
CA ILE A 931 -24.76 -18.47 34.32
C ILE A 931 -26.07 -18.71 35.05
N LEU A 932 -27.20 -18.23 34.51
CA LEU A 932 -28.52 -18.41 35.10
C LEU A 932 -28.90 -19.88 35.23
N SER A 933 -28.56 -20.70 34.23
CA SER A 933 -28.81 -22.15 34.27
C SER A 933 -28.00 -22.84 35.37
N VAL A 934 -26.71 -22.50 35.50
CA VAL A 934 -25.85 -23.03 36.57
C VAL A 934 -26.38 -22.64 37.95
N VAL A 935 -26.78 -21.38 38.13
CA VAL A 935 -27.36 -20.88 39.39
C VAL A 935 -28.69 -21.59 39.70
N ALA A 936 -29.57 -21.74 38.71
CA ALA A 936 -30.86 -22.42 38.89
C ALA A 936 -30.69 -23.90 39.30
N VAL A 937 -29.75 -24.61 38.67
CA VAL A 937 -29.41 -26.00 39.06
C VAL A 937 -28.79 -26.04 40.46
N GLY A 938 -27.92 -25.08 40.79
CA GLY A 938 -27.33 -24.95 42.12
C GLY A 938 -28.39 -24.74 43.22
N PHE A 939 -29.32 -23.80 43.03
CA PHE A 939 -30.44 -23.61 43.96
C PHE A 939 -31.34 -24.84 44.03
N GLY A 940 -31.72 -25.41 42.88
CA GLY A 940 -32.57 -26.60 42.82
C GLY A 940 -31.95 -27.78 43.60
N THR A 941 -30.66 -28.02 43.44
CA THR A 941 -29.95 -29.07 44.17
C THR A 941 -29.85 -28.77 45.68
N MET A 942 -29.61 -27.52 46.07
CA MET A 942 -29.56 -27.11 47.47
C MET A 942 -30.91 -27.32 48.18
N PHE A 943 -32.04 -27.05 47.51
CA PHE A 943 -33.38 -27.28 48.05
C PHE A 943 -33.78 -28.76 48.05
N LEU A 944 -33.44 -29.51 46.99
CA LEU A 944 -33.79 -30.94 46.89
C LEU A 944 -32.97 -31.81 47.85
N ARG A 945 -31.70 -31.48 48.11
CA ARG A 945 -30.80 -32.26 48.97
C ARG A 945 -31.37 -32.56 50.37
N PRO A 946 -31.87 -31.59 51.17
CA PRO A 946 -32.47 -31.88 52.46
C PRO A 946 -33.80 -32.65 52.33
N MET A 947 -34.60 -32.41 51.30
CA MET A 947 -35.86 -33.14 51.08
C MET A 947 -35.61 -34.62 50.79
N VAL A 948 -34.64 -34.92 49.91
CA VAL A 948 -34.24 -36.30 49.61
C VAL A 948 -33.61 -36.95 50.83
N ARG A 949 -32.73 -36.25 51.56
CA ARG A 949 -32.13 -36.78 52.80
C ARG A 949 -33.19 -37.10 53.85
N LYS A 950 -34.17 -36.22 54.07
CA LYS A 950 -35.30 -36.47 54.97
C LYS A 950 -36.13 -37.66 54.52
N LYS A 951 -36.45 -37.76 53.23
CA LYS A 951 -37.20 -38.89 52.65
C LYS A 951 -36.47 -40.22 52.84
N GLN A 952 -35.15 -40.26 52.59
CA GLN A 952 -34.31 -41.44 52.78
C GLN A 952 -34.20 -41.84 54.26
N ILE A 953 -34.02 -40.87 55.16
CA ILE A 953 -33.99 -41.14 56.62
C ILE A 953 -35.33 -41.73 57.05
N ASN A 954 -36.46 -41.10 56.70
CA ASN A 954 -37.79 -41.61 57.04
C ASN A 954 -38.04 -43.02 56.51
N GLN A 955 -37.67 -43.32 55.25
CA GLN A 955 -37.81 -44.67 54.68
C GLN A 955 -37.00 -45.72 55.45
N ARG A 956 -35.80 -45.37 55.93
CA ARG A 956 -34.96 -46.28 56.73
C ARG A 956 -35.49 -46.48 58.15
N TRP A 957 -36.25 -45.53 58.69
CA TRP A 957 -36.82 -45.60 60.05
C TRP A 957 -38.21 -46.26 60.07
N THR A 958 -38.83 -46.47 58.90
CA THR A 958 -40.09 -47.22 58.75
C THR A 958 -39.90 -48.70 58.41
N GLN A 959 -38.64 -49.17 58.30
CA GLN A 959 -38.27 -50.59 58.36
C GLN A 959 -37.89 -50.92 59.80
#